data_AF-A0A833HRM1-F1
#
_entry.id   AF-A0A833HRM1-F1
#
_cell.length_a   1.000
_cell.length_b   1.000
_cell.length_c   1.000
_cell.angle_alpha   90.00
_cell.angle_beta   90.00
_cell.angle_gamma   90.00
#
_symmetry.space_group_name_H-M   'P 1'
#
loop_
_entity.id
_entity.type
_entity.pdbx_description
1 polymer ?
#
loop_
_entity_poly.entity_id
_entity_poly.type
_entity_poly.pdbx_seq_one_letter_code
_entity_poly.pdbx_strand_id
1 'polypeptide(L)'
;MSMYRKNKSSISLLIVLLIFLSLTSGVVASEPLVNEVTTKKLSRGVTQQHILRFNKDGWLNANVLYVDLSDESTELKVLQSSKGLTTKETLSSMVGREENVVAAINGDFFYNLIPDSPMGTIIRDGEMISSPVIAENFANLYVNNQGLAFADYWDFNLHITTDKGSTIKLAAINKILWNYHDLLLIDRNWGAMSVGVSEANPNMVEVVVMDDKVTEIRDKQPAVEIPENGYILLATGPKRQELLALEVGSEIALHTEISPNFKEINTAIGGGTLLVKDGKVVTEFTQNVAGNQPRTAVGISKDRKQLIMITVDGRNQSFKGVSGQQLANLLIELGSYEGIMMDGGGSSTMITRALGTSQTSVINYPSDGTERRIINGLAAISTAAPGPIMGLTTSTLDERVYLGATRSIDIGGYDENFNPVNIDLEKVNYSVTKGMGRVENHIFYPEAAGVAEVTIEYMGLTSQMAFEVLENLSHIVISPRTLRLNNNRSYEFKVLGVNQSGYSIPIEGRDITWKDSNSLGSFNEKGVYSTGIKNGETIIEAAFAGNTINSIVVIGNEKLILEGFEKSIGQYLGYPLEVTGSIQQSKEAYKGNHSIMLEYDFTTTEATRAAYIAFNDGGISIANKPEKLGVWANAFEKAPHRIRGRIMDGKGDYHNIDFASTIDWTGWKYIEAAIPTGITYPILIDRLYVVETNPQQQNTGKILFDELQAIYSIPFTMTDSLEYPSIVDSIEREPEEAGVKLLIHPGHQYSKETLLDRIVNNRIASIVEKDYSYGIFTGGIKGDAKTKTSKTLLTPNGSYYSMAMEKSLVLFMDNSNGGLRQTNYDQWPWFLKELKETKEENIIVVLPKAADKSFTDPLELKLFMKSLTDLAETGKGVFVFSSGEKIETKLIDGVRYISLGTNTFTTEKQPTKDYTYIELNITDEDVTYQIKPLF
;
A
#
# COMPACT_ATOMS: atom_id res chain seq x y z
N MET A 1 -69.03 -0.20 -9.98
CA MET A 1 -68.54 0.38 -8.72
C MET A 1 -67.44 -0.56 -8.20
N SER A 2 -66.23 -0.04 -7.92
CA SER A 2 -65.03 -0.76 -7.39
C SER A 2 -64.35 -1.75 -8.37
N MET A 3 -63.35 -1.41 -9.20
CA MET A 3 -61.97 -0.92 -9.02
C MET A 3 -60.95 -1.98 -8.52
N TYR A 4 -60.31 -2.60 -9.51
CA TYR A 4 -59.12 -3.48 -9.46
C TYR A 4 -57.91 -2.75 -8.85
N ARG A 5 -57.27 -3.34 -7.83
CA ARG A 5 -55.97 -2.92 -7.29
C ARG A 5 -54.83 -3.59 -8.09
N LYS A 6 -53.97 -2.77 -8.68
CA LYS A 6 -52.68 -3.18 -9.28
C LYS A 6 -51.64 -3.34 -8.18
N ASN A 7 -51.03 -4.52 -8.12
CA ASN A 7 -49.76 -4.76 -7.43
C ASN A 7 -48.62 -3.99 -8.12
N LYS A 8 -47.86 -3.23 -7.35
CA LYS A 8 -46.48 -2.83 -7.65
C LYS A 8 -45.68 -2.87 -6.35
N SER A 9 -44.86 -3.91 -6.19
CA SER A 9 -43.79 -3.96 -5.19
C SER A 9 -42.74 -4.94 -5.71
N SER A 10 -41.64 -4.39 -6.22
CA SER A 10 -40.37 -5.10 -6.50
C SER A 10 -39.31 -4.00 -6.65
N ILE A 11 -38.58 -3.71 -5.56
CA ILE A 11 -37.32 -2.97 -5.63
C ILE A 11 -36.24 -4.05 -5.50
N SER A 12 -35.61 -4.34 -6.64
CA SER A 12 -34.58 -5.37 -6.78
C SER A 12 -33.21 -4.76 -6.46
N LEU A 13 -32.54 -5.26 -5.43
CA LEU A 13 -31.09 -5.16 -5.31
C LEU A 13 -30.51 -6.17 -6.31
N LEU A 14 -30.10 -5.71 -7.49
CA LEU A 14 -29.63 -6.57 -8.56
C LEU A 14 -28.16 -6.95 -8.32
N ILE A 15 -27.93 -8.00 -7.52
CA ILE A 15 -26.67 -8.76 -7.57
C ILE A 15 -26.73 -9.62 -8.83
N VAL A 16 -26.13 -9.16 -9.93
CA VAL A 16 -26.03 -9.97 -11.14
C VAL A 16 -24.87 -10.94 -10.97
N LEU A 17 -25.18 -12.18 -10.61
CA LEU A 17 -24.27 -13.32 -10.80
C LEU A 17 -24.29 -13.69 -12.29
N LEU A 18 -23.39 -13.08 -13.08
CA LEU A 18 -23.24 -13.40 -14.50
C LEU A 18 -22.51 -14.75 -14.65
N ILE A 19 -23.28 -15.81 -14.89
CA ILE A 19 -22.75 -17.11 -15.33
C ILE A 19 -22.43 -16.99 -16.82
N PHE A 20 -21.16 -16.75 -17.16
CA PHE A 20 -20.69 -16.88 -18.54
C PHE A 20 -20.54 -18.37 -18.89
N LEU A 21 -21.50 -18.90 -19.64
CA LEU A 21 -21.35 -20.17 -20.36
C LEU A 21 -20.61 -19.89 -21.68
N SER A 22 -19.28 -19.82 -21.63
CA SER A 22 -18.44 -19.92 -22.82
C SER A 22 -18.13 -21.39 -23.09
N LEU A 23 -18.80 -21.95 -24.10
CA LEU A 23 -18.38 -23.20 -24.73
C LEU A 23 -17.09 -22.96 -25.51
N THR A 24 -15.94 -23.10 -24.85
CA THR A 24 -14.64 -23.26 -25.52
C THR A 24 -13.99 -24.53 -25.02
N SER A 25 -13.68 -25.43 -25.97
CA SER A 25 -12.98 -26.71 -25.78
C SER A 25 -11.78 -26.57 -24.84
N GLY A 26 -11.90 -27.21 -23.68
CA GLY A 26 -11.08 -26.93 -22.50
C GLY A 26 -9.69 -27.54 -22.52
N VAL A 27 -8.69 -26.68 -22.31
CA VAL A 27 -7.71 -26.96 -21.28
C VAL A 27 -8.41 -26.60 -19.97
N VAL A 28 -8.79 -27.60 -19.17
CA VAL A 28 -9.39 -27.36 -17.85
C VAL A 28 -8.31 -26.73 -16.97
N ALA A 29 -8.24 -25.41 -16.96
CA ALA A 29 -7.63 -24.72 -15.83
C ALA A 29 -8.49 -25.06 -14.61
N SER A 30 -7.87 -25.59 -13.55
CA SER A 30 -8.56 -25.84 -12.29
C SER A 30 -9.24 -24.56 -11.83
N GLU A 31 -10.55 -24.60 -11.56
CA GLU A 31 -11.28 -23.46 -11.02
C GLU A 31 -10.58 -22.92 -9.77
N PRO A 32 -10.50 -21.59 -9.59
CA PRO A 32 -9.92 -21.00 -8.39
C PRO A 32 -10.74 -21.40 -7.14
N LEU A 33 -10.05 -21.56 -6.01
CA LEU A 33 -10.69 -21.90 -4.73
C LEU A 33 -11.59 -20.77 -4.24
N VAL A 34 -11.14 -19.52 -4.42
CA VAL A 34 -11.91 -18.30 -4.16
C VAL A 34 -11.97 -17.51 -5.46
N ASN A 35 -13.15 -17.04 -5.82
CA ASN A 35 -13.38 -16.15 -6.97
C ASN A 35 -14.46 -15.12 -6.62
N GLU A 36 -14.04 -14.07 -5.95
CA GLU A 36 -14.90 -12.95 -5.62
C GLU A 36 -14.81 -11.91 -6.72
N VAL A 37 -15.94 -11.60 -7.35
CA VAL A 37 -16.06 -10.57 -8.36
C VAL A 37 -17.16 -9.62 -7.95
N THR A 38 -16.81 -8.36 -7.69
CA THR A 38 -17.78 -7.30 -7.42
C THR A 38 -17.79 -6.31 -8.56
N THR A 39 -18.96 -5.79 -8.93
CA THR A 39 -19.11 -4.85 -10.06
C THR A 39 -20.00 -3.69 -9.64
N LYS A 40 -19.56 -2.47 -9.95
CA LYS A 40 -20.23 -1.22 -9.56
C LYS A 40 -20.18 -0.23 -10.72
N LYS A 41 -21.30 0.43 -11.00
CA LYS A 41 -21.36 1.51 -12.00
C LYS A 41 -20.91 2.83 -11.35
N LEU A 42 -19.96 3.52 -11.96
CA LEU A 42 -19.38 4.77 -11.43
C LEU A 42 -19.90 6.02 -12.17
N SER A 43 -20.16 5.88 -13.47
CA SER A 43 -20.84 6.86 -14.33
C SER A 43 -21.66 6.12 -15.39
N ARG A 44 -22.38 6.85 -16.27
CA ARG A 44 -23.09 6.24 -17.40
C ARG A 44 -22.18 5.36 -18.26
N GLY A 45 -20.97 5.83 -18.58
CA GLY A 45 -19.97 5.14 -19.41
C GLY A 45 -18.86 4.41 -18.67
N VAL A 46 -18.77 4.46 -17.33
CA VAL A 46 -17.69 3.81 -16.56
C VAL A 46 -18.24 2.81 -15.55
N THR A 47 -17.77 1.56 -15.64
CA THR A 47 -18.07 0.48 -14.69
C THR A 47 -16.79 -0.06 -14.08
N GLN A 48 -16.74 -0.15 -12.75
CA GLN A 48 -15.65 -0.78 -12.02
C GLN A 48 -15.98 -2.24 -11.74
N GLN A 49 -14.99 -3.11 -11.87
CA GLN A 49 -15.02 -4.48 -11.39
C GLN A 49 -13.78 -4.76 -10.54
N HIS A 50 -13.97 -5.38 -9.39
CA HIS A 50 -12.89 -5.84 -8.53
C HIS A 50 -12.90 -7.36 -8.48
N ILE A 51 -11.74 -7.97 -8.65
CA ILE A 51 -11.53 -9.41 -8.76
C ILE A 51 -10.50 -9.83 -7.71
N LEU A 52 -10.94 -10.66 -6.77
CA LEU A 52 -10.08 -11.30 -5.78
C LEU A 52 -10.14 -12.82 -5.99
N ARG A 53 -9.00 -13.44 -6.32
CA ARG A 53 -8.92 -14.88 -6.59
C ARG A 53 -7.83 -15.54 -5.77
N PHE A 54 -8.08 -16.77 -5.32
CA PHE A 54 -7.08 -17.60 -4.66
C PHE A 54 -6.96 -18.96 -5.34
N ASN A 55 -5.73 -19.34 -5.68
CA ASN A 55 -5.42 -20.64 -6.27
C ASN A 55 -4.01 -21.10 -5.83
N LYS A 56 -3.47 -22.15 -6.47
CA LYS A 56 -2.13 -22.69 -6.19
C LYS A 56 -1.00 -21.64 -6.26
N ASP A 57 -1.14 -20.64 -7.14
CA ASP A 57 -0.13 -19.59 -7.36
C ASP A 57 -0.21 -18.48 -6.30
N GLY A 58 -1.29 -18.41 -5.52
CA GLY A 58 -1.53 -17.43 -4.46
C GLY A 58 -2.75 -16.55 -4.71
N TRP A 59 -2.79 -15.39 -4.04
CA TRP A 59 -3.83 -14.39 -4.25
C TRP A 59 -3.55 -13.52 -5.48
N LEU A 60 -4.58 -13.31 -6.29
CA LEU A 60 -4.67 -12.29 -7.32
C LEU A 60 -5.63 -11.20 -6.82
N ASN A 61 -5.17 -9.94 -6.82
CA ASN A 61 -6.01 -8.77 -6.61
C ASN A 61 -5.96 -7.91 -7.87
N ALA A 62 -7.07 -7.82 -8.60
CA ALA A 62 -7.17 -7.05 -9.82
C ALA A 62 -8.34 -6.05 -9.75
N ASN A 63 -8.07 -4.82 -10.16
CA ASN A 63 -9.06 -3.77 -10.30
C ASN A 63 -9.22 -3.46 -11.78
N VAL A 64 -10.45 -3.42 -12.27
CA VAL A 64 -10.79 -3.31 -13.69
C VAL A 64 -11.79 -2.17 -13.87
N LEU A 65 -11.58 -1.36 -14.90
CA LEU A 65 -12.52 -0.33 -15.36
C LEU A 65 -12.91 -0.63 -16.80
N TYR A 66 -14.21 -0.75 -17.05
CA TYR A 66 -14.78 -0.77 -18.39
C TYR A 66 -15.22 0.65 -18.72
N VAL A 67 -14.60 1.25 -19.74
CA VAL A 67 -14.88 2.61 -20.20
C VAL A 67 -15.52 2.53 -21.59
N ASP A 68 -16.79 2.90 -21.69
CA ASP A 68 -17.56 2.96 -22.93
C ASP A 68 -17.25 4.25 -23.69
N LEU A 69 -16.61 4.11 -24.85
CA LEU A 69 -16.23 5.20 -25.75
C LEU A 69 -17.38 5.65 -26.65
N SER A 70 -18.48 4.90 -26.69
CA SER A 70 -19.71 5.33 -27.37
C SER A 70 -20.57 6.25 -26.51
N ASP A 71 -20.22 6.40 -25.23
CA ASP A 71 -20.89 7.31 -24.32
C ASP A 71 -20.43 8.77 -24.55
N GLU A 72 -21.30 9.61 -25.11
CA GLU A 72 -21.00 11.02 -25.40
C GLU A 72 -20.67 11.86 -24.15
N SER A 73 -20.97 11.36 -22.95
CA SER A 73 -20.66 12.02 -21.68
C SER A 73 -19.37 11.54 -21.01
N THR A 74 -18.63 10.63 -21.65
CA THR A 74 -17.37 10.09 -21.13
C THR A 74 -16.22 10.58 -22.00
N GLU A 75 -15.37 11.43 -21.42
CA GLU A 75 -14.16 11.93 -22.04
C GLU A 75 -12.94 11.15 -21.53
N LEU A 76 -12.01 10.81 -22.42
CA LEU A 76 -10.69 10.33 -22.04
C LEU A 76 -9.69 11.47 -22.07
N LYS A 77 -8.90 11.60 -21.00
CA LYS A 77 -7.90 12.66 -20.88
C LYS A 77 -6.55 12.11 -20.41
N VAL A 78 -5.49 12.47 -21.12
CA VAL A 78 -4.12 12.24 -20.64
C VAL A 78 -3.77 13.29 -19.60
N LEU A 79 -3.50 12.82 -18.38
CA LEU A 79 -3.05 13.61 -17.24
C LEU A 79 -1.54 13.76 -17.26
N GLN A 80 -1.02 14.93 -16.89
CA GLN A 80 0.41 15.20 -16.77
C GLN A 80 0.69 16.23 -15.66
N SER A 81 1.96 16.43 -15.33
CA SER A 81 2.39 17.50 -14.42
C SER A 81 2.08 18.88 -15.02
N SER A 82 1.63 19.81 -14.16
CA SER A 82 1.44 21.22 -14.55
C SER A 82 2.75 21.96 -14.82
N LYS A 83 3.89 21.34 -14.48
CA LYS A 83 5.25 21.88 -14.72
C LYS A 83 5.89 21.35 -16.02
N GLY A 84 5.13 20.63 -16.85
CA GLY A 84 5.60 20.06 -18.10
C GLY A 84 6.12 18.62 -17.97
N LEU A 85 6.50 18.04 -19.11
CA LEU A 85 6.91 16.64 -19.28
C LEU A 85 8.24 16.27 -18.61
N THR A 86 8.97 17.25 -18.08
CA THR A 86 10.20 17.03 -17.30
C THR A 86 9.96 16.71 -15.83
N THR A 87 8.70 16.77 -15.38
CA THR A 87 8.35 16.65 -13.95
C THR A 87 7.41 15.49 -13.70
N LYS A 88 7.77 14.63 -12.73
CA LYS A 88 6.90 13.55 -12.23
C LYS A 88 6.01 14.00 -11.07
N GLU A 89 4.78 13.51 -10.99
CA GLU A 89 3.85 13.71 -9.87
C GLU A 89 3.06 12.43 -9.58
N THR A 90 2.42 12.32 -8.41
CA THR A 90 1.52 11.19 -8.14
C THR A 90 0.25 11.30 -8.98
N LEU A 91 -0.39 10.17 -9.28
CA LEU A 91 -1.65 10.16 -10.03
C LEU A 91 -2.74 10.95 -9.28
N SER A 92 -2.81 10.81 -7.95
CA SER A 92 -3.74 11.57 -7.11
C SER A 92 -3.54 13.09 -7.22
N SER A 93 -2.29 13.57 -7.34
CA SER A 93 -2.00 15.00 -7.52
C SER A 93 -2.51 15.51 -8.86
N MET A 94 -2.37 14.70 -9.92
CA MET A 94 -2.87 15.05 -11.25
C MET A 94 -4.40 15.04 -11.29
N VAL A 95 -5.03 14.00 -10.73
CA VAL A 95 -6.49 13.87 -10.63
C VAL A 95 -7.10 15.02 -9.82
N GLY A 96 -6.48 15.42 -8.72
CA GLY A 96 -6.99 16.50 -7.85
C GLY A 96 -7.01 17.89 -8.50
N ARG A 97 -6.42 18.06 -9.69
CA ARG A 97 -6.51 19.30 -10.48
C ARG A 97 -7.63 19.30 -11.51
N GLU A 98 -8.27 18.15 -11.72
CA GLU A 98 -9.28 17.96 -12.74
C GLU A 98 -10.66 17.86 -12.07
N GLU A 99 -11.67 18.41 -12.72
CA GLU A 99 -13.05 18.31 -12.27
C GLU A 99 -13.70 17.02 -12.81
N ASN A 100 -14.63 16.45 -12.05
CA ASN A 100 -15.48 15.33 -12.48
C ASN A 100 -14.74 14.06 -12.97
N VAL A 101 -13.51 13.83 -12.49
CA VAL A 101 -12.80 12.58 -12.74
C VAL A 101 -13.59 11.42 -12.13
N VAL A 102 -13.98 10.46 -12.96
CA VAL A 102 -14.69 9.25 -12.52
C VAL A 102 -13.68 8.20 -12.08
N ALA A 103 -12.65 7.99 -12.92
CA ALA A 103 -11.57 7.06 -12.65
C ALA A 103 -10.31 7.42 -13.44
N ALA A 104 -9.15 6.93 -12.99
CA ALA A 104 -7.88 7.09 -13.69
C ALA A 104 -6.90 5.94 -13.40
N ILE A 105 -5.97 5.71 -14.32
CA ILE A 105 -4.82 4.81 -14.14
C ILE A 105 -3.50 5.54 -14.44
N ASN A 106 -2.39 5.00 -13.97
CA ASN A 106 -1.07 5.43 -14.44
C ASN A 106 -0.89 5.11 -15.95
N GLY A 107 0.00 5.85 -16.60
CA GLY A 107 0.23 5.76 -18.04
C GLY A 107 1.57 5.14 -18.43
N ASP A 108 2.32 5.94 -19.17
CA ASP A 108 3.50 5.58 -19.95
C ASP A 108 4.75 5.26 -19.11
N PHE A 109 5.70 4.58 -19.74
CA PHE A 109 7.06 4.45 -19.25
C PHE A 109 7.79 5.80 -19.30
N PHE A 110 8.84 5.94 -18.49
CA PHE A 110 9.63 7.17 -18.45
C PHE A 110 11.11 6.88 -18.21
N TYR A 111 11.94 7.75 -18.78
CA TYR A 111 13.37 7.76 -18.51
C TYR A 111 13.64 8.38 -17.13
N ASN A 112 14.44 7.69 -16.31
CA ASN A 112 15.03 8.26 -15.09
C ASN A 112 16.33 9.02 -15.43
N LEU A 113 16.21 10.01 -16.29
CA LEU A 113 17.29 10.91 -16.68
C LEU A 113 17.13 12.25 -15.95
N ILE A 114 18.10 13.15 -16.14
CA ILE A 114 18.02 14.52 -15.63
C ILE A 114 17.98 15.45 -16.85
N PRO A 115 16.84 16.07 -17.16
CA PRO A 115 15.51 15.89 -16.54
C PRO A 115 14.80 14.57 -16.92
N ASP A 116 13.71 14.21 -16.23
CA ASP A 116 12.88 13.06 -16.62
C ASP A 116 12.19 13.30 -17.98
N SER A 117 11.75 12.24 -18.67
CA SER A 117 10.88 12.39 -19.87
C SER A 117 10.05 11.13 -20.16
N PRO A 118 8.87 11.27 -20.80
CA PRO A 118 8.09 10.10 -21.26
C PRO A 118 8.84 9.31 -22.33
N MET A 119 8.57 8.01 -22.45
CA MET A 119 9.18 7.16 -23.48
C MET A 119 8.29 7.01 -24.72
N GLY A 120 6.98 6.99 -24.57
CA GLY A 120 5.99 6.82 -25.64
C GLY A 120 5.20 8.09 -25.96
N THR A 121 4.27 7.96 -26.90
CA THR A 121 3.58 9.11 -27.53
C THR A 121 2.58 9.79 -26.58
N ILE A 122 2.38 11.09 -26.75
CA ILE A 122 1.23 11.81 -26.17
C ILE A 122 0.59 12.64 -27.28
N ILE A 123 -0.70 12.41 -27.52
CA ILE A 123 -1.54 13.26 -28.39
C ILE A 123 -2.74 13.74 -27.59
N ARG A 124 -3.10 15.01 -27.81
CA ARG A 124 -4.34 15.62 -27.34
C ARG A 124 -4.97 16.40 -28.49
N ASP A 125 -6.20 16.05 -28.85
CA ASP A 125 -7.01 16.71 -29.88
C ASP A 125 -6.30 16.92 -31.22
N GLY A 126 -5.57 15.90 -31.68
CA GLY A 126 -4.80 15.95 -32.93
C GLY A 126 -3.47 16.71 -32.84
N GLU A 127 -3.10 17.21 -31.66
CA GLU A 127 -1.82 17.87 -31.40
C GLU A 127 -0.78 16.89 -30.83
N MET A 128 0.42 16.91 -31.41
CA MET A 128 1.55 16.13 -30.93
C MET A 128 2.17 16.80 -29.71
N ILE A 129 1.90 16.27 -28.52
CA ILE A 129 2.51 16.73 -27.27
C ILE A 129 3.88 16.06 -27.08
N SER A 130 4.02 14.79 -27.49
CA SER A 130 5.28 14.05 -27.38
C SER A 130 5.31 12.92 -28.41
N SER A 131 6.40 12.76 -29.18
CA SER A 131 6.46 11.82 -30.32
C SER A 131 6.80 10.38 -29.93
N PRO A 132 6.63 9.37 -30.79
CA PRO A 132 7.31 8.08 -30.59
C PRO A 132 8.83 8.23 -30.42
N VAL A 133 9.48 7.26 -29.77
CA VAL A 133 10.94 7.21 -29.58
C VAL A 133 11.59 6.24 -30.56
N ILE A 134 12.75 6.59 -31.13
CA ILE A 134 13.48 5.73 -32.09
C ILE A 134 14.24 4.59 -31.38
N ALA A 135 14.64 4.80 -30.13
CA ALA A 135 15.53 3.88 -29.41
C ALA A 135 14.90 2.50 -29.15
N GLU A 136 13.58 2.44 -28.98
CA GLU A 136 12.86 1.23 -28.62
C GLU A 136 11.48 1.19 -29.28
N ASN A 137 11.03 -0.01 -29.66
CA ASN A 137 9.72 -0.19 -30.29
C ASN A 137 8.62 -0.29 -29.23
N PHE A 138 8.13 0.87 -28.78
CA PHE A 138 7.03 1.00 -27.84
C PHE A 138 5.68 1.06 -28.56
N ALA A 139 4.71 0.31 -28.03
CA ALA A 139 3.34 0.35 -28.53
C ALA A 139 2.60 1.60 -28.03
N ASN A 140 1.58 2.03 -28.76
CA ASN A 140 0.75 3.19 -28.39
C ASN A 140 -0.71 2.79 -28.29
N LEU A 141 -1.39 3.28 -27.25
CA LEU A 141 -2.84 3.25 -27.13
C LEU A 141 -3.39 4.55 -27.70
N TYR A 142 -4.41 4.48 -28.57
CA TYR A 142 -5.05 5.69 -29.08
C TYR A 142 -6.54 5.51 -29.37
N VAL A 143 -7.28 6.62 -29.32
CA VAL A 143 -8.69 6.73 -29.72
C VAL A 143 -8.78 7.75 -30.86
N ASN A 144 -9.31 7.31 -31.99
CA ASN A 144 -9.48 8.18 -33.16
C ASN A 144 -10.69 9.11 -33.02
N ASN A 145 -10.85 10.05 -33.96
CA ASN A 145 -11.98 11.00 -33.99
C ASN A 145 -13.36 10.34 -34.20
N GLN A 146 -13.41 9.03 -34.47
CA GLN A 146 -14.66 8.25 -34.55
C GLN A 146 -15.00 7.54 -33.23
N GLY A 147 -14.21 7.74 -32.17
CA GLY A 147 -14.40 7.07 -30.87
C GLY A 147 -13.97 5.60 -30.88
N LEU A 148 -13.15 5.18 -31.84
CA LEU A 148 -12.63 3.80 -31.91
C LEU A 148 -11.22 3.73 -31.32
N ALA A 149 -11.01 2.76 -30.43
CA ALA A 149 -9.74 2.49 -29.80
C ALA A 149 -8.86 1.48 -30.57
N PHE A 150 -7.56 1.70 -30.47
CA PHE A 150 -6.54 0.88 -31.11
C PHE A 150 -5.29 0.79 -30.21
N ALA A 151 -4.59 -0.33 -30.32
CA ALA A 151 -3.26 -0.49 -29.74
C ALA A 151 -2.33 -1.08 -30.79
N ASP A 152 -1.34 -0.31 -31.23
CA ASP A 152 -0.40 -0.71 -32.29
C ASP A 152 0.97 -0.02 -32.14
N TYR A 153 1.97 -0.56 -32.83
CA TYR A 153 3.26 0.09 -33.07
C TYR A 153 3.12 1.06 -34.25
N TRP A 154 3.82 2.20 -34.19
CA TRP A 154 3.68 3.26 -35.19
C TRP A 154 4.94 3.39 -36.03
N ASP A 155 4.75 3.61 -37.32
CA ASP A 155 5.81 4.00 -38.23
C ASP A 155 5.91 5.52 -38.24
N PHE A 156 7.13 6.05 -38.15
CA PHE A 156 7.33 7.49 -38.12
C PHE A 156 8.65 7.93 -38.76
N ASN A 157 8.61 9.09 -39.41
CA ASN A 157 9.75 9.79 -39.96
C ASN A 157 9.63 11.27 -39.59
N LEU A 158 10.48 11.70 -38.66
CA LEU A 158 10.54 13.08 -38.21
C LEU A 158 11.76 13.75 -38.82
N HIS A 159 11.57 14.91 -39.43
CA HIS A 159 12.68 15.71 -39.96
C HIS A 159 12.30 17.18 -40.05
N ILE A 160 13.32 18.02 -40.11
CA ILE A 160 13.16 19.45 -40.44
C ILE A 160 13.77 19.74 -41.81
N THR A 161 13.19 20.68 -42.53
CA THR A 161 13.79 21.25 -43.75
C THR A 161 14.01 22.74 -43.60
N THR A 162 15.11 23.25 -44.14
CA THR A 162 15.38 24.69 -44.21
C THR A 162 14.99 25.27 -45.57
N ASP A 163 14.77 26.58 -45.63
CA ASP A 163 14.63 27.36 -46.88
C ASP A 163 15.77 27.16 -47.89
N LYS A 164 16.96 26.78 -47.41
CA LYS A 164 18.14 26.41 -48.24
C LYS A 164 18.13 24.98 -48.75
N GLY A 165 17.10 24.19 -48.45
CA GLY A 165 16.93 22.81 -48.89
C GLY A 165 17.66 21.75 -48.06
N SER A 166 18.27 22.13 -46.93
CA SER A 166 18.88 21.15 -46.01
C SER A 166 17.79 20.35 -45.32
N THR A 167 17.95 19.01 -45.27
CA THR A 167 17.07 18.11 -44.53
C THR A 167 17.83 17.51 -43.35
N ILE A 168 17.31 17.68 -42.13
CA ILE A 168 17.93 17.14 -40.92
C ILE A 168 16.93 16.20 -40.24
N LYS A 169 17.35 14.95 -40.04
CA LYS A 169 16.55 13.95 -39.32
C LYS A 169 16.38 14.35 -37.86
N LEU A 170 15.15 14.37 -37.39
CA LEU A 170 14.75 14.61 -36.01
C LEU A 170 14.51 13.26 -35.32
N ALA A 171 14.99 13.08 -34.08
CA ALA A 171 14.81 11.83 -33.36
C ALA A 171 13.56 11.80 -32.49
N ALA A 172 13.22 12.90 -31.82
CA ALA A 172 12.02 12.98 -31.00
C ALA A 172 11.57 14.43 -30.73
N ILE A 173 10.31 14.57 -30.35
CA ILE A 173 9.67 15.80 -29.86
C ILE A 173 9.32 15.61 -28.38
N ASN A 174 9.73 16.56 -27.54
CA ASN A 174 9.51 16.62 -26.09
C ASN A 174 9.94 15.35 -25.34
N LYS A 175 11.09 14.80 -25.74
CA LYS A 175 11.76 13.65 -25.11
C LYS A 175 13.26 13.81 -25.18
N ILE A 176 13.96 13.18 -24.25
CA ILE A 176 15.42 13.12 -24.30
C ILE A 176 15.94 11.70 -24.45
N LEU A 177 17.09 11.61 -25.11
CA LEU A 177 17.89 10.41 -25.22
C LEU A 177 19.11 10.56 -24.31
N TRP A 178 19.63 9.44 -23.81
CA TRP A 178 20.67 9.40 -22.79
C TRP A 178 21.96 10.20 -23.11
N ASN A 179 22.27 10.45 -24.39
CA ASN A 179 23.48 11.17 -24.82
C ASN A 179 23.23 12.46 -25.61
N TYR A 180 21.98 12.80 -25.95
CA TYR A 180 21.66 13.95 -26.81
C TYR A 180 22.38 13.98 -28.18
N HIS A 181 22.93 12.86 -28.67
CA HIS A 181 23.72 12.82 -29.92
C HIS A 181 22.88 12.94 -31.19
N ASP A 182 21.57 12.70 -31.07
CA ASP A 182 20.60 12.92 -32.12
C ASP A 182 19.92 14.29 -31.96
N LEU A 183 19.37 14.82 -33.05
CA LEU A 183 18.60 16.06 -33.00
C LEU A 183 17.28 15.83 -32.25
N LEU A 184 16.99 16.68 -31.28
CA LEU A 184 15.74 16.69 -30.51
C LEU A 184 15.04 18.03 -30.66
N LEU A 185 13.72 18.04 -30.50
CA LEU A 185 12.89 19.24 -30.45
C LEU A 185 12.17 19.29 -29.11
N ILE A 186 12.20 20.43 -28.43
CA ILE A 186 11.42 20.68 -27.22
C ILE A 186 10.62 21.99 -27.34
N ASP A 187 9.37 21.96 -26.93
CA ASP A 187 8.46 23.11 -26.88
C ASP A 187 7.94 23.33 -25.44
N ARG A 188 6.93 24.19 -25.27
CA ARG A 188 6.37 24.51 -23.94
C ARG A 188 5.76 23.32 -23.19
N ASN A 189 5.45 22.21 -23.86
CA ASN A 189 5.03 20.98 -23.19
C ASN A 189 6.16 20.33 -22.39
N TRP A 190 7.43 20.54 -22.79
CA TRP A 190 8.61 20.08 -22.05
C TRP A 190 8.70 20.72 -20.66
N GLY A 191 8.51 22.04 -20.62
CA GLY A 191 8.66 22.90 -19.45
C GLY A 191 8.94 24.35 -19.89
N ALA A 192 9.18 25.24 -18.93
CA ALA A 192 9.46 26.64 -19.22
C ALA A 192 10.87 26.89 -19.80
N MET A 193 11.85 26.05 -19.42
CA MET A 193 13.26 26.21 -19.77
C MET A 193 13.75 25.05 -20.65
N SER A 194 14.69 25.35 -21.54
CA SER A 194 15.44 24.36 -22.32
C SER A 194 16.42 23.58 -21.45
N VAL A 195 17.20 22.67 -22.05
CA VAL A 195 18.16 21.83 -21.31
C VAL A 195 19.43 22.59 -20.98
N GLY A 196 19.96 23.32 -21.96
CA GLY A 196 21.23 24.05 -21.86
C GLY A 196 22.46 23.17 -21.68
N VAL A 197 23.60 23.80 -21.52
CA VAL A 197 24.85 23.13 -21.16
C VAL A 197 24.83 22.60 -19.73
N SER A 198 25.37 21.39 -19.56
CA SER A 198 25.66 20.76 -18.26
C SER A 198 27.02 20.06 -18.31
N GLU A 199 27.56 19.63 -17.15
CA GLU A 199 28.78 18.81 -17.11
C GLU A 199 28.67 17.52 -17.94
N ALA A 200 27.48 16.93 -17.97
CA ALA A 200 27.20 15.73 -18.77
C ALA A 200 27.15 16.03 -20.28
N ASN A 201 26.79 17.26 -20.67
CA ASN A 201 26.64 17.68 -22.06
C ASN A 201 27.30 19.06 -22.31
N PRO A 202 28.65 19.16 -22.18
CA PRO A 202 29.36 20.44 -22.23
C PRO A 202 29.37 21.08 -23.63
N ASN A 203 29.02 20.30 -24.65
CA ASN A 203 29.01 20.71 -26.04
C ASN A 203 27.58 20.80 -26.62
N MET A 204 26.59 21.13 -25.79
CA MET A 204 25.21 21.34 -26.26
C MET A 204 25.15 22.52 -27.24
N VAL A 205 24.38 22.36 -28.32
CA VAL A 205 23.89 23.46 -29.15
C VAL A 205 22.37 23.47 -29.07
N GLU A 206 21.83 24.67 -28.84
CA GLU A 206 20.40 24.93 -28.86
C GLU A 206 20.11 25.99 -29.92
N VAL A 207 19.07 25.78 -30.73
CA VAL A 207 18.60 26.75 -31.73
C VAL A 207 17.19 27.15 -31.37
N VAL A 208 17.00 28.44 -31.10
CA VAL A 208 15.69 29.02 -30.76
C VAL A 208 14.96 29.31 -32.07
N VAL A 209 13.76 28.76 -32.20
CA VAL A 209 12.89 28.96 -33.36
C VAL A 209 11.59 29.60 -32.87
N MET A 210 11.19 30.72 -33.49
CA MET A 210 9.93 31.43 -33.22
C MET A 210 9.21 31.69 -34.53
N ASP A 211 7.91 31.42 -34.59
CA ASP A 211 7.10 31.56 -35.82
C ASP A 211 7.79 30.88 -37.03
N ASP A 212 8.29 29.66 -36.82
CA ASP A 212 9.05 28.86 -37.80
C ASP A 212 10.33 29.52 -38.35
N LYS A 213 10.89 30.53 -37.64
CA LYS A 213 12.14 31.20 -38.00
C LYS A 213 13.19 31.06 -36.92
N VAL A 214 14.43 30.75 -37.31
CA VAL A 214 15.58 30.74 -36.40
C VAL A 214 15.81 32.16 -35.88
N THR A 215 15.66 32.38 -34.57
CA THR A 215 15.91 33.68 -33.92
C THR A 215 17.24 33.73 -33.22
N GLU A 216 17.74 32.59 -32.72
CA GLU A 216 18.99 32.51 -31.99
C GLU A 216 19.66 31.14 -32.17
N ILE A 217 20.99 31.13 -32.30
CA ILE A 217 21.80 29.90 -32.29
C ILE A 217 22.74 30.00 -31.09
N ARG A 218 22.62 29.06 -30.16
CA ARG A 218 23.24 29.09 -28.84
C ARG A 218 24.26 27.95 -28.75
N ASP A 219 25.53 28.28 -28.95
CA ASP A 219 26.62 27.32 -28.80
C ASP A 219 27.19 27.35 -27.38
N LYS A 220 27.09 26.20 -26.70
CA LYS A 220 27.59 25.99 -25.35
C LYS A 220 27.09 27.02 -24.32
N GLN A 221 25.81 27.41 -24.43
CA GLN A 221 25.19 28.37 -23.51
C GLN A 221 24.33 27.68 -22.44
N PRO A 222 24.05 28.35 -21.31
CA PRO A 222 23.04 27.92 -20.36
C PRO A 222 21.63 27.85 -20.99
N ALA A 223 20.74 27.13 -20.31
CA ALA A 223 19.34 26.99 -20.70
C ALA A 223 18.66 28.35 -20.92
N VAL A 224 17.75 28.38 -21.87
CA VAL A 224 16.96 29.55 -22.24
C VAL A 224 15.48 29.25 -22.06
N GLU A 225 14.68 30.30 -21.89
CA GLU A 225 13.24 30.16 -21.89
C GLU A 225 12.76 29.70 -23.27
N ILE A 226 11.93 28.66 -23.31
CA ILE A 226 11.36 28.15 -24.56
C ILE A 226 10.32 29.16 -25.06
N PRO A 227 10.29 29.61 -26.32
CA PRO A 227 9.28 30.58 -26.76
C PRO A 227 7.84 30.03 -26.67
N GLU A 228 6.85 30.89 -26.41
CA GLU A 228 5.43 30.50 -26.37
C GLU A 228 4.90 30.08 -27.75
N ASN A 229 5.36 30.75 -28.81
CA ASN A 229 5.03 30.48 -30.22
C ASN A 229 6.22 29.84 -30.97
N GLY A 230 6.92 28.93 -30.32
CA GLY A 230 8.15 28.37 -30.86
C GLY A 230 8.64 27.12 -30.14
N TYR A 231 9.88 26.75 -30.45
CA TYR A 231 10.53 25.55 -29.93
C TYR A 231 12.05 25.70 -29.96
N ILE A 232 12.73 24.77 -29.27
CA ILE A 232 14.18 24.64 -29.27
C ILE A 232 14.55 23.36 -30.00
N LEU A 233 15.45 23.49 -30.97
CA LEU A 233 16.17 22.35 -31.55
C LEU A 233 17.47 22.18 -30.77
N LEU A 234 17.75 20.97 -30.27
CA LEU A 234 18.96 20.72 -29.49
C LEU A 234 19.67 19.42 -29.87
N ALA A 235 20.99 19.47 -29.81
CA ALA A 235 21.86 18.30 -29.98
C ALA A 235 23.26 18.55 -29.39
N THR A 236 23.93 17.46 -29.01
CA THR A 236 25.39 17.40 -28.83
C THR A 236 25.99 16.38 -29.81
N GLY A 237 27.29 16.14 -29.70
CA GLY A 237 27.97 15.12 -30.51
C GLY A 237 27.92 15.44 -32.03
N PRO A 238 27.68 14.45 -32.91
CA PRO A 238 27.74 14.66 -34.35
C PRO A 238 26.69 15.64 -34.89
N LYS A 239 25.45 15.61 -34.38
CA LYS A 239 24.33 16.45 -34.88
C LYS A 239 24.47 17.94 -34.55
N ARG A 240 25.32 18.30 -33.60
CA ARG A 240 25.67 19.70 -33.29
C ARG A 240 26.12 20.48 -34.53
N GLN A 241 26.93 19.88 -35.41
CA GLN A 241 27.46 20.59 -36.58
C GLN A 241 26.36 20.96 -37.58
N GLU A 242 25.30 20.15 -37.66
CA GLU A 242 24.15 20.44 -38.51
C GLU A 242 23.33 21.63 -37.97
N LEU A 243 23.24 21.78 -36.64
CA LEU A 243 22.61 22.95 -36.00
C LEU A 243 23.43 24.23 -36.16
N LEU A 244 24.75 24.15 -36.01
CA LEU A 244 25.64 25.31 -36.18
C LEU A 244 25.72 25.82 -37.63
N ALA A 245 25.31 25.01 -38.60
CA ALA A 245 25.24 25.40 -40.00
C ALA A 245 23.95 26.16 -40.36
N LEU A 246 22.98 26.26 -39.43
CA LEU A 246 21.80 27.10 -39.60
C LEU A 246 22.18 28.58 -39.51
N GLU A 247 21.35 29.45 -40.07
CA GLU A 247 21.51 30.91 -39.98
C GLU A 247 20.30 31.55 -39.32
N VAL A 248 20.53 32.58 -38.50
CA VAL A 248 19.46 33.42 -37.96
C VAL A 248 18.65 34.00 -39.11
N GLY A 249 17.32 33.88 -39.03
CA GLY A 249 16.37 34.26 -40.06
C GLY A 249 15.95 33.13 -41.00
N SER A 250 16.62 31.97 -40.98
CA SER A 250 16.24 30.81 -41.81
C SER A 250 14.85 30.30 -41.41
N GLU A 251 14.02 29.99 -42.41
CA GLU A 251 12.73 29.32 -42.18
C GLU A 251 12.94 27.82 -41.98
N ILE A 252 12.29 27.27 -40.95
CA ILE A 252 12.31 25.85 -40.58
C ILE A 252 10.91 25.28 -40.77
N ALA A 253 10.79 24.27 -41.63
CA ALA A 253 9.57 23.49 -41.73
C ALA A 253 9.74 22.14 -41.01
N LEU A 254 8.87 21.87 -40.04
CA LEU A 254 8.82 20.60 -39.33
C LEU A 254 7.92 19.60 -40.06
N HIS A 255 8.45 18.42 -40.35
CA HIS A 255 7.72 17.33 -41.00
C HIS A 255 7.55 16.17 -40.03
N THR A 256 6.29 15.86 -39.72
CA THR A 256 5.88 14.81 -38.78
C THR A 256 5.09 13.72 -39.51
N GLU A 257 5.79 12.93 -40.33
CA GLU A 257 5.19 11.80 -41.04
C GLU A 257 5.01 10.65 -40.05
N ILE A 258 3.81 10.50 -39.49
CA ILE A 258 3.48 9.44 -38.53
C ILE A 258 2.27 8.66 -39.05
N SER A 259 2.35 7.33 -39.01
CA SER A 259 1.27 6.41 -39.33
C SER A 259 0.90 5.61 -38.08
N PRO A 260 -0.35 5.67 -37.61
CA PRO A 260 -1.53 6.35 -38.17
C PRO A 260 -1.45 7.89 -38.13
N ASN A 261 -2.27 8.55 -38.97
CA ASN A 261 -2.34 10.02 -39.03
C ASN A 261 -2.78 10.61 -37.68
N PHE A 262 -1.83 11.20 -36.95
CA PHE A 262 -2.08 11.71 -35.60
C PHE A 262 -3.12 12.83 -35.54
N LYS A 263 -3.38 13.53 -36.64
CA LYS A 263 -4.44 14.57 -36.72
C LYS A 263 -5.86 14.00 -36.65
N GLU A 264 -6.01 12.69 -36.88
CA GLU A 264 -7.27 11.97 -36.77
C GLU A 264 -7.43 11.28 -35.39
N ILE A 265 -6.53 11.59 -34.45
CA ILE A 265 -6.48 11.01 -33.12
C ILE A 265 -6.90 12.07 -32.10
N ASN A 266 -7.93 11.76 -31.31
CA ASN A 266 -8.33 12.59 -30.20
C ASN A 266 -7.33 12.44 -29.05
N THR A 267 -7.05 11.21 -28.64
CA THR A 267 -6.18 10.95 -27.49
C THR A 267 -5.25 9.79 -27.80
N ALA A 268 -3.95 9.96 -27.53
CA ALA A 268 -2.99 8.85 -27.50
C ALA A 268 -2.07 8.93 -26.29
N ILE A 269 -1.68 7.77 -25.81
CA ILE A 269 -0.72 7.60 -24.73
C ILE A 269 0.21 6.41 -25.01
N GLY A 270 1.48 6.60 -24.69
CA GLY A 270 2.51 5.57 -24.78
C GLY A 270 2.25 4.41 -23.83
N GLY A 271 2.60 3.21 -24.27
CA GLY A 271 2.69 2.02 -23.45
C GLY A 271 3.96 1.24 -23.74
N GLY A 272 4.03 0.01 -23.24
CA GLY A 272 5.19 -0.88 -23.34
C GLY A 272 5.16 -1.72 -24.61
N THR A 273 4.48 -2.86 -24.50
CA THR A 273 4.35 -3.88 -25.55
C THR A 273 2.87 -4.22 -25.73
N LEU A 274 2.50 -4.65 -26.94
CA LEU A 274 1.22 -5.32 -27.12
C LEU A 274 1.20 -6.62 -26.30
N LEU A 275 0.05 -6.93 -25.73
CA LEU A 275 -0.22 -8.15 -24.97
C LEU A 275 -1.18 -9.05 -25.72
N VAL A 276 -2.21 -8.47 -26.33
CA VAL A 276 -3.29 -9.18 -27.01
C VAL A 276 -3.47 -8.59 -28.40
N LYS A 277 -3.61 -9.46 -29.41
CA LYS A 277 -4.02 -9.10 -30.77
C LYS A 277 -4.94 -10.20 -31.30
N ASP A 278 -6.03 -9.80 -31.95
CA ASP A 278 -7.05 -10.71 -32.48
C ASP A 278 -7.60 -11.73 -31.46
N GLY A 279 -7.78 -11.29 -30.21
CA GLY A 279 -8.28 -12.10 -29.10
C GLY A 279 -7.32 -13.20 -28.63
N LYS A 280 -6.03 -13.08 -28.98
CA LYS A 280 -4.98 -14.03 -28.60
C LYS A 280 -3.79 -13.29 -28.04
N VAL A 281 -3.02 -13.96 -27.17
CA VAL A 281 -1.74 -13.42 -26.71
C VAL A 281 -0.78 -13.31 -27.88
N VAL A 282 -0.06 -12.20 -27.99
CA VAL A 282 0.95 -12.00 -29.04
C VAL A 282 2.09 -13.02 -28.90
N THR A 283 2.73 -13.35 -30.01
CA THR A 283 3.82 -14.35 -30.03
C THR A 283 5.13 -13.82 -29.46
N GLU A 284 5.35 -12.52 -29.56
CA GLU A 284 6.57 -11.85 -29.10
C GLU A 284 6.21 -10.54 -28.40
N PHE A 285 6.89 -10.28 -27.28
CA PHE A 285 6.79 -9.02 -26.54
C PHE A 285 8.02 -8.17 -26.86
N THR A 286 7.82 -6.89 -27.22
CA THR A 286 8.93 -5.97 -27.50
C THR A 286 9.65 -5.50 -26.23
N GLN A 287 9.02 -5.72 -25.07
CA GLN A 287 9.51 -5.31 -23.76
C GLN A 287 9.58 -6.50 -22.80
N ASN A 288 10.41 -6.43 -21.76
CA ASN A 288 10.54 -7.51 -20.80
C ASN A 288 9.27 -7.64 -19.94
N VAL A 289 8.57 -8.77 -20.11
CA VAL A 289 7.34 -9.08 -19.35
C VAL A 289 7.48 -10.28 -18.41
N ALA A 290 8.71 -10.76 -18.19
CA ALA A 290 8.98 -11.90 -17.33
C ALA A 290 8.78 -11.58 -15.84
N GLY A 291 8.47 -12.62 -15.06
CA GLY A 291 8.30 -12.54 -13.61
C GLY A 291 7.00 -11.86 -13.15
N ASN A 292 6.58 -12.23 -11.95
CA ASN A 292 5.39 -11.66 -11.32
C ASN A 292 5.71 -10.26 -10.80
N GLN A 293 4.96 -9.28 -11.28
CA GLN A 293 5.10 -7.88 -10.89
C GLN A 293 3.71 -7.26 -10.71
N PRO A 294 3.58 -6.14 -9.98
CA PRO A 294 2.45 -5.25 -10.14
C PRO A 294 2.39 -4.79 -11.60
N ARG A 295 1.20 -4.77 -12.20
CA ARG A 295 1.05 -4.43 -13.62
C ARG A 295 -0.15 -3.51 -13.83
N THR A 296 -0.03 -2.65 -14.83
CA THR A 296 -1.14 -1.91 -15.43
C THR A 296 -1.23 -2.28 -16.91
N ALA A 297 -2.45 -2.41 -17.44
CA ALA A 297 -2.68 -2.64 -18.85
C ALA A 297 -4.01 -2.04 -19.30
N VAL A 298 -4.16 -1.89 -20.61
CA VAL A 298 -5.43 -1.50 -21.24
C VAL A 298 -5.78 -2.51 -22.32
N GLY A 299 -6.94 -3.13 -22.17
CA GLY A 299 -7.58 -3.94 -23.19
C GLY A 299 -8.56 -3.12 -24.03
N ILE A 300 -8.85 -3.60 -25.23
CA ILE A 300 -9.78 -3.01 -26.18
C ILE A 300 -10.72 -4.11 -26.65
N SER A 301 -12.00 -3.85 -26.55
CA SER A 301 -13.08 -4.73 -27.04
C SER A 301 -13.03 -4.92 -28.57
N LYS A 302 -13.65 -5.99 -29.07
CA LYS A 302 -13.63 -6.35 -30.49
C LYS A 302 -14.24 -5.28 -31.41
N ASP A 303 -15.24 -4.55 -30.95
CA ASP A 303 -15.86 -3.45 -31.72
C ASP A 303 -15.12 -2.11 -31.55
N ARG A 304 -14.04 -2.09 -30.76
CA ARG A 304 -13.20 -0.93 -30.45
C ARG A 304 -13.89 0.20 -29.69
N LYS A 305 -15.08 -0.04 -29.14
CA LYS A 305 -15.89 0.99 -28.46
C LYS A 305 -15.77 0.95 -26.95
N GLN A 306 -14.97 0.05 -26.39
CA GLN A 306 -14.76 -0.06 -24.96
C GLN A 306 -13.30 -0.33 -24.64
N LEU A 307 -12.77 0.42 -23.67
CA LEU A 307 -11.49 0.14 -23.01
C LEU A 307 -11.71 -0.69 -21.74
N ILE A 308 -10.77 -1.57 -21.46
CA ILE A 308 -10.69 -2.40 -20.25
C ILE A 308 -9.38 -2.03 -19.55
N MET A 309 -9.41 -1.04 -18.66
CA MET A 309 -8.23 -0.62 -17.91
C MET A 309 -8.08 -1.50 -16.68
N ILE A 310 -6.90 -2.09 -16.46
CA ILE A 310 -6.66 -3.01 -15.36
C ILE A 310 -5.41 -2.65 -14.58
N THR A 311 -5.49 -2.71 -13.25
CA THR A 311 -4.33 -2.81 -12.37
C THR A 311 -4.34 -4.13 -11.62
N VAL A 312 -3.17 -4.77 -11.50
CA VAL A 312 -2.97 -5.99 -10.71
C VAL A 312 -1.90 -5.70 -9.67
N ASP A 313 -2.23 -5.90 -8.39
CA ASP A 313 -1.30 -5.66 -7.30
C ASP A 313 -0.22 -6.73 -7.21
N GLY A 314 0.97 -6.34 -6.74
CA GLY A 314 2.13 -7.21 -6.60
C GLY A 314 3.13 -6.68 -5.59
N ARG A 315 4.16 -7.49 -5.26
CA ARG A 315 5.16 -7.19 -4.21
C ARG A 315 4.52 -6.85 -2.85
N ASN A 316 3.31 -7.33 -2.64
CA ASN A 316 2.60 -7.27 -1.38
C ASN A 316 2.75 -8.63 -0.67
N GLN A 317 2.57 -8.66 0.65
CA GLN A 317 2.68 -9.90 1.43
C GLN A 317 1.73 -11.00 0.93
N SER A 318 0.54 -10.64 0.46
CA SER A 318 -0.45 -11.57 -0.11
C SER A 318 -0.42 -11.62 -1.64
N PHE A 319 -0.09 -10.51 -2.30
CA PHE A 319 -0.15 -10.39 -3.77
C PHE A 319 1.23 -10.37 -4.40
N LYS A 320 1.54 -11.41 -5.18
CA LYS A 320 2.81 -11.53 -5.90
C LYS A 320 2.86 -10.74 -7.20
N GLY A 321 1.70 -10.39 -7.75
CA GLY A 321 1.55 -9.85 -9.10
C GLY A 321 1.54 -10.94 -10.17
N VAL A 322 1.62 -10.52 -11.43
CA VAL A 322 1.47 -11.40 -12.60
C VAL A 322 2.57 -11.15 -13.63
N SER A 323 2.90 -12.20 -14.38
CA SER A 323 3.68 -12.09 -15.62
C SER A 323 2.86 -11.43 -16.73
N GLY A 324 3.50 -10.91 -17.79
CA GLY A 324 2.76 -10.37 -18.94
C GLY A 324 1.89 -11.39 -19.65
N GLN A 325 2.30 -12.66 -19.67
CA GLN A 325 1.47 -13.75 -20.22
C GLN A 325 0.18 -13.95 -19.42
N GLN A 326 0.27 -13.97 -18.09
CA GLN A 326 -0.90 -14.06 -17.21
C GLN A 326 -1.79 -12.83 -17.34
N LEU A 327 -1.19 -11.63 -17.46
CA LEU A 327 -1.93 -10.39 -17.69
C LEU A 327 -2.67 -10.39 -19.03
N ALA A 328 -2.04 -10.88 -20.10
CA ALA A 328 -2.67 -11.01 -21.42
C ALA A 328 -3.85 -12.00 -21.39
N ASN A 329 -3.70 -13.14 -20.71
CA ASN A 329 -4.79 -14.09 -20.51
C ASN A 329 -5.94 -13.49 -19.69
N LEU A 330 -5.63 -12.71 -18.65
CA LEU A 330 -6.64 -12.02 -17.84
C LEU A 330 -7.38 -10.96 -18.67
N LEU A 331 -6.69 -10.21 -19.53
CA LEU A 331 -7.34 -9.27 -20.47
C LEU A 331 -8.30 -10.00 -21.41
N ILE A 332 -7.88 -11.13 -22.01
CA ILE A 332 -8.74 -11.94 -22.88
C ILE A 332 -9.97 -12.44 -22.11
N GLU A 333 -9.78 -12.91 -20.87
CA GLU A 333 -10.87 -13.34 -19.99
C GLU A 333 -11.88 -12.20 -19.73
N LEU A 334 -11.41 -10.96 -19.61
CA LEU A 334 -12.22 -9.76 -19.43
C LEU A 334 -12.85 -9.24 -20.74
N GLY A 335 -12.63 -9.91 -21.87
CA GLY A 335 -13.23 -9.55 -23.17
C GLY A 335 -12.35 -8.72 -24.11
N SER A 336 -11.05 -8.61 -23.81
CA SER A 336 -10.08 -7.89 -24.64
C SER A 336 -9.81 -8.62 -25.95
N TYR A 337 -9.92 -7.91 -27.07
CA TYR A 337 -9.58 -8.37 -28.42
C TYR A 337 -8.21 -7.82 -28.89
N GLU A 338 -7.87 -6.60 -28.49
CA GLU A 338 -6.51 -6.06 -28.53
C GLU A 338 -6.11 -5.58 -27.13
N GLY A 339 -4.83 -5.48 -26.81
CA GLY A 339 -4.43 -4.98 -25.50
C GLY A 339 -2.96 -4.66 -25.41
N ILE A 340 -2.62 -3.72 -24.53
CA ILE A 340 -1.30 -3.13 -24.36
C ILE A 340 -0.92 -3.07 -22.88
N MET A 341 0.36 -3.31 -22.58
CA MET A 341 0.91 -3.13 -21.24
C MET A 341 1.27 -1.66 -21.01
N MET A 342 0.91 -1.10 -19.86
CA MET A 342 1.33 0.24 -19.41
C MET A 342 2.52 0.11 -18.44
N ASP A 343 3.06 1.23 -17.93
CA ASP A 343 4.10 1.14 -16.90
C ASP A 343 3.56 0.42 -15.64
N GLY A 344 4.40 -0.41 -15.03
CA GLY A 344 4.03 -1.31 -13.94
C GLY A 344 4.86 -1.09 -12.68
N GLY A 345 5.00 -2.13 -11.86
CA GLY A 345 5.74 -2.04 -10.61
C GLY A 345 5.15 -0.97 -9.69
N GLY A 346 5.99 -0.14 -9.06
CA GLY A 346 5.54 0.92 -8.16
C GLY A 346 4.75 2.04 -8.83
N SER A 347 4.71 2.10 -10.16
CA SER A 347 3.86 3.04 -10.90
C SER A 347 2.39 2.60 -10.93
N SER A 348 2.12 1.29 -10.76
CA SER A 348 0.77 0.71 -10.91
C SER A 348 -0.21 1.33 -9.90
N THR A 349 -1.10 2.18 -10.40
CA THR A 349 -2.03 2.96 -9.58
C THR A 349 -3.36 3.10 -10.30
N MET A 350 -4.47 2.83 -9.63
CA MET A 350 -5.83 3.09 -10.08
C MET A 350 -6.59 3.92 -9.05
N ILE A 351 -7.26 4.96 -9.53
CA ILE A 351 -8.09 5.87 -8.73
C ILE A 351 -9.53 5.80 -9.24
N THR A 352 -10.50 5.83 -8.33
CA THR A 352 -11.93 5.94 -8.65
C THR A 352 -12.63 6.88 -7.67
N ARG A 353 -13.71 7.54 -8.10
CA ARG A 353 -14.68 8.13 -7.16
C ARG A 353 -15.75 7.10 -6.78
N ALA A 354 -16.19 7.13 -5.52
CA ALA A 354 -17.30 6.27 -5.09
C ALA A 354 -18.64 6.80 -5.62
N LEU A 355 -19.62 5.91 -5.76
CA LEU A 355 -20.96 6.31 -6.19
C LEU A 355 -21.59 7.27 -5.17
N GLY A 356 -22.13 8.38 -5.66
CA GLY A 356 -22.75 9.41 -4.82
C GLY A 356 -21.75 10.33 -4.10
N THR A 357 -20.44 10.22 -4.38
CA THR A 357 -19.41 11.14 -3.86
C THR A 357 -18.59 11.76 -4.99
N SER A 358 -18.02 12.94 -4.73
CA SER A 358 -17.01 13.58 -5.59
C SER A 358 -15.58 13.22 -5.18
N GLN A 359 -15.40 12.57 -4.03
CA GLN A 359 -14.09 12.22 -3.51
C GLN A 359 -13.53 10.99 -4.24
N THR A 360 -12.33 11.16 -4.80
CA THR A 360 -11.56 10.08 -5.40
C THR A 360 -10.63 9.41 -4.39
N SER A 361 -10.39 8.12 -4.55
CA SER A 361 -9.41 7.37 -3.77
C SER A 361 -8.63 6.37 -4.63
N VAL A 362 -7.39 6.08 -4.21
CA VAL A 362 -6.62 4.96 -4.75
C VAL A 362 -7.25 3.66 -4.24
N ILE A 363 -7.53 2.73 -5.15
CA ILE A 363 -8.25 1.49 -4.82
C ILE A 363 -7.38 0.23 -4.87
N ASN A 364 -6.15 0.33 -5.37
CA ASN A 364 -5.18 -0.76 -5.37
C ASN A 364 -4.09 -0.54 -4.29
N TYR A 365 -3.13 -1.46 -4.17
CA TYR A 365 -2.03 -1.37 -3.22
C TYR A 365 -0.72 -0.93 -3.92
N PRO A 366 -0.31 0.36 -3.85
CA PRO A 366 0.96 0.81 -4.41
C PRO A 366 2.15 0.02 -3.84
N SER A 367 2.95 -0.58 -4.70
CA SER A 367 3.97 -1.55 -4.26
C SER A 367 5.16 -0.94 -3.51
N ASP A 368 5.34 0.37 -3.58
CA ASP A 368 6.40 1.10 -2.87
C ASP A 368 5.95 1.54 -1.46
N GLY A 369 4.75 1.15 -1.01
CA GLY A 369 4.12 1.54 0.25
C GLY A 369 3.36 2.87 0.18
N THR A 370 3.70 3.73 -0.78
CA THR A 370 2.96 4.94 -1.14
C THR A 370 2.89 5.08 -2.67
N GLU A 371 2.04 5.98 -3.17
CA GLU A 371 2.00 6.30 -4.61
C GLU A 371 3.37 6.80 -5.10
N ARG A 372 3.82 6.25 -6.24
CA ARG A 372 5.01 6.72 -6.94
C ARG A 372 4.69 7.98 -7.75
N ARG A 373 5.69 8.84 -7.89
CA ARG A 373 5.64 9.96 -8.84
C ARG A 373 5.90 9.42 -10.26
N ILE A 374 4.94 9.61 -11.16
CA ILE A 374 4.91 9.13 -12.54
C ILE A 374 4.85 10.32 -13.53
N ILE A 375 5.08 10.05 -14.82
CA ILE A 375 5.16 11.10 -15.86
C ILE A 375 3.78 11.54 -16.36
N ASN A 376 2.85 10.61 -16.51
CA ASN A 376 1.49 10.85 -16.98
C ASN A 376 0.52 9.75 -16.50
N GLY A 377 -0.77 9.98 -16.73
CA GLY A 377 -1.86 9.05 -16.47
C GLY A 377 -2.97 9.15 -17.50
N LEU A 378 -3.94 8.24 -17.46
CA LEU A 378 -5.12 8.27 -18.32
C LEU A 378 -6.38 8.28 -17.44
N ALA A 379 -7.23 9.28 -17.62
CA ALA A 379 -8.45 9.48 -16.86
C ALA A 379 -9.70 9.33 -17.75
N ALA A 380 -10.77 8.80 -17.16
CA ALA A 380 -12.13 8.90 -17.66
C ALA A 380 -12.87 9.98 -16.87
N ILE A 381 -13.35 11.00 -17.56
CA ILE A 381 -14.00 12.19 -17.00
C ILE A 381 -15.47 12.18 -17.42
N SER A 382 -16.36 12.49 -16.48
CA SER A 382 -17.79 12.70 -16.79
C SER A 382 -18.00 14.15 -17.21
N THR A 383 -18.52 14.36 -18.41
CA THR A 383 -18.97 15.69 -18.90
C THR A 383 -20.48 15.88 -18.72
N ALA A 384 -21.20 14.88 -18.23
CA ALA A 384 -22.62 14.99 -17.94
C ALA A 384 -22.86 15.98 -16.79
N ALA A 385 -23.69 16.98 -17.03
CA ALA A 385 -24.14 17.90 -15.99
C ALA A 385 -24.93 17.14 -14.90
N PRO A 386 -24.80 17.53 -13.61
CA PRO A 386 -25.62 16.97 -12.54
C PRO A 386 -27.11 17.20 -12.79
N GLY A 387 -27.88 16.12 -12.79
CA GLY A 387 -29.32 16.11 -12.92
C GLY A 387 -30.05 16.01 -11.57
N PRO A 388 -31.39 15.88 -11.61
CA PRO A 388 -32.18 15.57 -10.43
C PRO A 388 -31.74 14.26 -9.77
N ILE A 389 -31.82 14.18 -8.45
CA ILE A 389 -31.53 12.96 -7.70
C ILE A 389 -32.44 11.82 -8.17
N MET A 390 -31.83 10.66 -8.45
CA MET A 390 -32.50 9.42 -8.86
C MET A 390 -32.44 8.36 -7.76
N GLY A 391 -31.36 8.33 -6.97
CA GLY A 391 -31.18 7.31 -5.94
C GLY A 391 -30.31 7.77 -4.78
N LEU A 392 -30.38 6.98 -3.70
CA LEU A 392 -29.60 7.15 -2.48
C LEU A 392 -28.54 6.04 -2.39
N THR A 393 -27.38 6.38 -1.86
CA THR A 393 -26.40 5.42 -1.34
C THR A 393 -26.37 5.56 0.18
N THR A 394 -26.26 4.43 0.87
CA THR A 394 -26.16 4.40 2.33
C THR A 394 -25.08 3.42 2.76
N SER A 395 -24.27 3.80 3.74
CA SER A 395 -23.23 2.95 4.32
C SER A 395 -23.05 3.21 5.80
N THR A 396 -22.45 2.25 6.49
CA THR A 396 -22.07 2.34 7.90
C THR A 396 -20.79 1.54 8.15
N LEU A 397 -20.16 1.71 9.31
CA LEU A 397 -18.91 1.05 9.67
C LEU A 397 -19.05 -0.48 9.77
N ASP A 398 -20.12 -0.95 10.42
CA ASP A 398 -20.52 -2.35 10.54
C ASP A 398 -22.03 -2.37 10.82
N GLU A 399 -22.78 -3.26 10.17
CA GLU A 399 -24.22 -3.42 10.39
C GLU A 399 -24.53 -4.03 11.77
N ARG A 400 -23.54 -4.61 12.45
CA ARG A 400 -23.67 -5.07 13.85
C ARG A 400 -23.30 -3.95 14.82
N VAL A 401 -24.02 -3.86 15.94
CA VAL A 401 -23.78 -2.85 16.99
C VAL A 401 -24.09 -3.41 18.37
N TYR A 402 -23.25 -3.10 19.36
CA TYR A 402 -23.57 -3.44 20.76
C TYR A 402 -24.60 -2.47 21.33
N LEU A 403 -25.50 -2.98 22.16
CA LEU A 403 -26.39 -2.14 22.95
C LEU A 403 -25.56 -1.14 23.79
N GLY A 404 -25.88 0.15 23.69
CA GLY A 404 -25.12 1.24 24.31
C GLY A 404 -24.06 1.89 23.42
N ALA A 405 -23.71 1.28 22.28
CA ALA A 405 -22.94 1.91 21.21
C ALA A 405 -23.88 2.48 20.13
N THR A 406 -23.34 3.31 19.25
CA THR A 406 -24.06 3.95 18.16
C THR A 406 -23.46 3.59 16.80
N ARG A 407 -24.20 3.88 15.73
CA ARG A 407 -23.74 3.70 14.34
C ARG A 407 -24.08 4.90 13.48
N SER A 408 -23.08 5.49 12.86
CA SER A 408 -23.23 6.52 11.85
C SER A 408 -23.78 5.92 10.56
N ILE A 409 -24.70 6.63 9.93
CA ILE A 409 -25.26 6.33 8.63
C ILE A 409 -24.76 7.40 7.67
N ASP A 410 -23.84 7.02 6.79
CA ASP A 410 -23.39 7.88 5.70
C ASP A 410 -24.39 7.81 4.56
N ILE A 411 -24.76 8.96 4.01
CA ILE A 411 -25.77 9.07 2.95
C ILE A 411 -25.21 9.87 1.79
N GLY A 412 -25.26 9.28 0.61
CA GLY A 412 -24.96 9.94 -0.65
C GLY A 412 -26.16 9.92 -1.60
N GLY A 413 -26.14 10.80 -2.60
CA GLY A 413 -27.16 10.90 -3.62
C GLY A 413 -26.54 10.80 -4.99
N TYR A 414 -27.26 10.22 -5.95
CA TYR A 414 -26.82 10.19 -7.34
C TYR A 414 -27.97 10.45 -8.32
N ASP A 415 -27.64 11.02 -9.47
CA ASP A 415 -28.57 11.29 -10.58
C ASP A 415 -28.64 10.13 -11.59
N GLU A 416 -29.36 10.31 -12.69
CA GLU A 416 -29.47 9.33 -13.77
C GLU A 416 -28.13 8.98 -14.47
N ASN A 417 -27.13 9.85 -14.36
CA ASN A 417 -25.80 9.68 -14.93
C ASN A 417 -24.80 9.15 -13.88
N PHE A 418 -25.25 8.84 -12.66
CA PHE A 418 -24.44 8.46 -11.50
C PHE A 418 -23.44 9.55 -11.06
N ASN A 419 -23.71 10.81 -11.41
CA ASN A 419 -23.01 11.96 -10.82
C ASN A 419 -23.44 12.10 -9.35
N PRO A 420 -22.54 12.59 -8.49
CA PRO A 420 -22.89 12.83 -7.10
C PRO A 420 -23.85 14.02 -7.01
N VAL A 421 -24.93 13.85 -6.27
CA VAL A 421 -25.90 14.92 -5.99
C VAL A 421 -25.80 15.27 -4.53
N ASN A 422 -25.60 16.56 -4.24
CA ASN A 422 -25.55 17.05 -2.87
C ASN A 422 -26.90 16.82 -2.18
N ILE A 423 -26.90 16.14 -1.04
CA ILE A 423 -28.09 15.90 -0.23
C ILE A 423 -28.14 16.92 0.90
N ASP A 424 -29.28 17.60 1.00
CA ASP A 424 -29.62 18.38 2.18
C ASP A 424 -29.99 17.45 3.33
N LEU A 425 -29.00 17.13 4.16
CA LEU A 425 -29.14 16.16 5.25
C LEU A 425 -30.26 16.53 6.23
N GLU A 426 -30.58 17.82 6.41
CA GLU A 426 -31.68 18.26 7.30
C GLU A 426 -33.06 17.81 6.81
N LYS A 427 -33.21 17.45 5.52
CA LYS A 427 -34.45 16.96 4.93
C LYS A 427 -34.55 15.44 4.87
N VAL A 428 -33.54 14.72 5.36
CA VAL A 428 -33.57 13.25 5.42
C VAL A 428 -34.45 12.81 6.59
N ASN A 429 -35.43 11.96 6.29
CA ASN A 429 -36.30 11.35 7.29
C ASN A 429 -35.87 9.92 7.57
N TYR A 430 -36.00 9.50 8.82
CA TYR A 430 -35.69 8.15 9.26
C TYR A 430 -36.90 7.50 9.89
N SER A 431 -37.07 6.21 9.66
CA SER A 431 -38.04 5.40 10.40
C SER A 431 -37.47 4.03 10.72
N VAL A 432 -37.65 3.59 11.96
CA VAL A 432 -37.37 2.20 12.35
C VAL A 432 -38.63 1.39 12.07
N THR A 433 -38.56 0.55 11.05
CA THR A 433 -39.71 -0.21 10.53
C THR A 433 -39.87 -1.57 11.20
N LYS A 434 -38.81 -2.07 11.85
CA LYS A 434 -38.77 -3.31 12.62
C LYS A 434 -37.68 -3.20 13.70
N GLY A 435 -37.87 -3.90 14.81
CA GLY A 435 -36.95 -3.84 15.96
C GLY A 435 -37.16 -2.59 16.82
N MET A 436 -36.21 -2.33 17.73
CA MET A 436 -36.26 -1.17 18.64
C MET A 436 -35.00 -0.33 18.53
N GLY A 437 -35.18 0.97 18.32
CA GLY A 437 -34.13 1.95 18.20
C GLY A 437 -34.68 3.25 17.63
N ARG A 438 -33.80 4.25 17.50
CA ARG A 438 -34.11 5.52 16.85
C ARG A 438 -32.92 6.02 16.06
N VAL A 439 -33.15 6.96 15.16
CA VAL A 439 -32.08 7.65 14.42
C VAL A 439 -32.19 9.14 14.68
N GLU A 440 -31.09 9.74 15.12
CA GLU A 440 -30.97 11.18 15.37
C GLU A 440 -29.65 11.65 14.75
N ASN A 441 -29.66 12.77 14.00
CA ASN A 441 -28.47 13.32 13.34
C ASN A 441 -27.67 12.28 12.51
N HIS A 442 -28.39 11.43 11.78
CA HIS A 442 -27.82 10.36 10.95
C HIS A 442 -27.08 9.28 11.76
N ILE A 443 -27.36 9.16 13.06
CA ILE A 443 -26.77 8.17 13.95
C ILE A 443 -27.89 7.26 14.44
N PHE A 444 -27.73 5.96 14.25
CA PHE A 444 -28.60 4.94 14.81
C PHE A 444 -28.24 4.66 16.28
N TYR A 445 -29.25 4.75 17.14
CA TYR A 445 -29.20 4.45 18.56
C TYR A 445 -30.04 3.19 18.84
N PRO A 446 -29.42 2.03 19.07
CA PRO A 446 -30.14 0.81 19.41
C PRO A 446 -30.77 0.91 20.80
N GLU A 447 -31.98 0.35 20.96
CA GLU A 447 -32.73 0.37 22.23
C GLU A 447 -33.02 -1.02 22.79
N ALA A 448 -32.97 -2.07 21.95
CA ALA A 448 -33.04 -3.46 22.38
C ALA A 448 -32.21 -4.36 21.44
N ALA A 449 -31.77 -5.50 21.95
CA ALA A 449 -31.09 -6.53 21.16
C ALA A 449 -32.02 -7.12 20.08
N GLY A 450 -31.43 -7.61 18.99
CA GLY A 450 -32.13 -8.16 17.82
C GLY A 450 -31.94 -7.33 16.55
N VAL A 451 -32.66 -7.68 15.48
CA VAL A 451 -32.53 -6.99 14.19
C VAL A 451 -33.44 -5.76 14.13
N ALA A 452 -32.86 -4.59 13.86
CA ALA A 452 -33.57 -3.34 13.61
C ALA A 452 -33.46 -2.93 12.13
N GLU A 453 -34.58 -2.67 11.47
CA GLU A 453 -34.59 -2.23 10.06
C GLU A 453 -34.89 -0.72 9.98
N VAL A 454 -33.90 0.06 9.55
CA VAL A 454 -33.97 1.51 9.38
C VAL A 454 -34.26 1.84 7.92
N THR A 455 -35.35 2.55 7.66
CA THR A 455 -35.65 3.15 6.36
C THR A 455 -35.20 4.62 6.37
N ILE A 456 -34.38 4.98 5.39
CA ILE A 456 -33.90 6.33 5.11
C ILE A 456 -34.72 6.87 3.93
N GLU A 457 -35.40 7.99 4.10
CA GLU A 457 -36.20 8.64 3.06
C GLU A 457 -35.68 10.05 2.77
N TYR A 458 -35.52 10.38 1.49
CA TYR A 458 -35.22 11.74 1.03
C TYR A 458 -36.03 12.07 -0.22
N MET A 459 -36.90 13.07 -0.13
CA MET A 459 -37.75 13.54 -1.25
C MET A 459 -38.53 12.41 -1.96
N GLY A 460 -39.03 11.42 -1.20
CA GLY A 460 -39.77 10.27 -1.74
C GLY A 460 -38.90 9.12 -2.26
N LEU A 461 -37.58 9.26 -2.27
CA LEU A 461 -36.63 8.15 -2.48
C LEU A 461 -36.37 7.44 -1.15
N THR A 462 -36.27 6.11 -1.17
CA THR A 462 -36.04 5.31 0.04
C THR A 462 -34.83 4.39 -0.10
N SER A 463 -34.02 4.29 0.96
CA SER A 463 -33.01 3.25 1.16
C SER A 463 -33.30 2.52 2.49
N GLN A 464 -32.82 1.29 2.64
CA GLN A 464 -33.00 0.49 3.86
C GLN A 464 -31.67 -0.07 4.33
N MET A 465 -31.50 -0.11 5.66
CA MET A 465 -30.37 -0.75 6.33
C MET A 465 -30.89 -1.63 7.47
N ALA A 466 -30.34 -2.82 7.60
CA ALA A 466 -30.62 -3.71 8.72
C ALA A 466 -29.44 -3.65 9.70
N PHE A 467 -29.72 -3.40 10.97
CA PHE A 467 -28.73 -3.44 12.04
C PHE A 467 -28.97 -4.64 12.94
N GLU A 468 -27.93 -5.43 13.18
CA GLU A 468 -27.96 -6.51 14.16
C GLU A 468 -27.45 -5.98 15.51
N VAL A 469 -28.37 -5.83 16.47
CA VAL A 469 -28.05 -5.31 17.80
C VAL A 469 -27.70 -6.45 18.74
N LEU A 470 -26.47 -6.45 19.24
CA LEU A 470 -25.96 -7.48 20.15
C LEU A 470 -25.99 -7.02 21.61
N GLU A 471 -26.21 -7.99 22.49
CA GLU A 471 -26.00 -7.91 23.93
C GLU A 471 -24.74 -8.69 24.35
N ASN A 472 -24.37 -8.61 25.63
CA ASN A 472 -23.31 -9.44 26.24
C ASN A 472 -21.88 -9.16 25.75
N LEU A 473 -21.46 -7.89 25.82
CA LEU A 473 -20.05 -7.50 25.70
C LEU A 473 -19.22 -8.17 26.83
N SER A 474 -18.18 -8.91 26.45
CA SER A 474 -17.22 -9.52 27.39
C SER A 474 -16.13 -8.51 27.76
N HIS A 475 -15.45 -7.95 26.77
CA HIS A 475 -14.38 -6.97 26.96
C HIS A 475 -14.19 -6.13 25.68
N ILE A 476 -13.32 -5.12 25.75
CA ILE A 476 -12.92 -4.30 24.60
C ILE A 476 -11.43 -4.45 24.31
N VAL A 477 -11.06 -4.29 23.04
CA VAL A 477 -9.67 -4.27 22.58
C VAL A 477 -9.39 -2.97 21.84
N ILE A 478 -8.18 -2.43 21.99
CA ILE A 478 -7.72 -1.21 21.32
C ILE A 478 -6.51 -1.51 20.43
N SER A 479 -6.47 -0.91 19.26
CA SER A 479 -5.37 -1.00 18.32
C SER A 479 -4.97 0.38 17.76
N PRO A 480 -3.66 0.66 17.65
CA PRO A 480 -2.55 -0.16 18.13
C PRO A 480 -2.42 -0.09 19.65
N ARG A 481 -1.67 -1.04 20.24
CA ARG A 481 -1.39 -1.09 21.69
C ARG A 481 -0.23 -0.18 22.09
N THR A 482 0.63 0.15 21.14
CA THR A 482 1.70 1.13 21.27
C THR A 482 1.72 2.00 20.03
N LEU A 483 1.91 3.30 20.20
CA LEU A 483 1.85 4.27 19.12
C LEU A 483 2.91 5.35 19.32
N ARG A 484 3.57 5.77 18.24
CA ARG A 484 4.49 6.92 18.21
C ARG A 484 3.90 7.99 17.32
N LEU A 485 3.75 9.19 17.85
CA LEU A 485 3.25 10.35 17.12
C LEU A 485 4.23 11.52 17.24
N ASN A 486 4.31 12.32 16.19
CA ASN A 486 4.94 13.64 16.29
C ASN A 486 3.95 14.64 16.92
N ASN A 487 4.45 15.78 17.38
CA ASN A 487 3.61 16.88 17.86
C ASN A 487 2.70 17.40 16.74
N ASN A 488 1.52 17.92 17.13
CA ASN A 488 0.51 18.47 16.22
C ASN A 488 0.06 17.47 15.14
N ARG A 489 -0.06 16.20 15.52
CA ARG A 489 -0.61 15.13 14.68
C ARG A 489 -1.90 14.61 15.30
N SER A 490 -2.78 14.11 14.44
CA SER A 490 -4.01 13.44 14.86
C SER A 490 -3.96 11.95 14.51
N TYR A 491 -4.62 11.15 15.33
CA TYR A 491 -4.71 9.70 15.16
C TYR A 491 -6.07 9.19 15.64
N GLU A 492 -6.66 8.25 14.90
CA GLU A 492 -7.91 7.59 15.27
C GLU A 492 -7.62 6.15 15.70
N PHE A 493 -7.89 5.85 16.96
CA PHE A 493 -7.73 4.50 17.50
C PHE A 493 -8.87 3.60 17.05
N LYS A 494 -8.54 2.34 16.75
CA LYS A 494 -9.56 1.32 16.50
C LYS A 494 -9.90 0.62 17.81
N VAL A 495 -11.17 0.65 18.22
CA VAL A 495 -11.67 -0.09 19.37
C VAL A 495 -12.67 -1.13 18.89
N LEU A 496 -12.51 -2.38 19.33
CA LEU A 496 -13.46 -3.45 19.06
C LEU A 496 -14.06 -3.96 20.37
N GLY A 497 -15.36 -4.23 20.39
CA GLY A 497 -16.02 -4.98 21.45
C GLY A 497 -16.04 -6.46 21.13
N VAL A 498 -15.72 -7.29 22.12
CA VAL A 498 -15.64 -8.75 21.99
C VAL A 498 -16.69 -9.40 22.87
N ASN A 499 -17.48 -10.33 22.35
CA ASN A 499 -18.46 -11.08 23.15
C ASN A 499 -17.86 -12.35 23.78
N GLN A 500 -18.63 -13.07 24.59
CA GLN A 500 -18.16 -14.30 25.26
C GLN A 500 -17.80 -15.45 24.30
N SER A 501 -18.26 -15.38 23.06
CA SER A 501 -17.90 -16.36 22.01
C SER A 501 -16.70 -15.91 21.17
N GLY A 502 -16.08 -14.76 21.49
CA GLY A 502 -14.91 -14.24 20.79
C GLY A 502 -15.20 -13.42 19.53
N TYR A 503 -16.47 -13.13 19.22
CA TYR A 503 -16.82 -12.29 18.07
C TYR A 503 -16.51 -10.83 18.32
N SER A 504 -15.79 -10.21 17.38
CA SER A 504 -15.31 -8.83 17.49
C SER A 504 -16.04 -7.87 16.55
N ILE A 505 -16.54 -6.75 17.08
CA ILE A 505 -17.28 -5.72 16.33
C ILE A 505 -16.71 -4.33 16.66
N PRO A 506 -16.53 -3.44 15.68
CA PRO A 506 -16.00 -2.10 15.94
C PRO A 506 -16.93 -1.28 16.83
N ILE A 507 -16.35 -0.41 17.66
CA ILE A 507 -17.06 0.60 18.44
C ILE A 507 -16.60 1.96 17.93
N GLU A 508 -17.53 2.87 17.64
CA GLU A 508 -17.15 4.20 17.15
C GLU A 508 -16.43 4.98 18.25
N GLY A 509 -15.41 5.75 17.87
CA GLY A 509 -14.61 6.53 18.80
C GLY A 509 -15.43 7.51 19.67
N ARG A 510 -16.59 7.95 19.18
CA ARG A 510 -17.53 8.82 19.91
C ARG A 510 -18.19 8.14 21.11
N ASP A 511 -18.36 6.82 21.07
CA ASP A 511 -19.02 6.05 22.13
C ASP A 511 -18.02 5.70 23.25
N ILE A 512 -16.73 5.87 22.99
CA ILE A 512 -15.66 5.57 23.94
C ILE A 512 -15.43 6.77 24.86
N THR A 513 -15.37 6.51 26.15
CA THR A 513 -14.84 7.47 27.12
C THR A 513 -13.33 7.38 27.10
N TRP A 514 -12.67 8.43 26.60
CA TRP A 514 -11.22 8.49 26.47
C TRP A 514 -10.56 9.24 27.61
N LYS A 515 -9.39 8.75 28.04
CA LYS A 515 -8.54 9.44 29.02
C LYS A 515 -7.08 9.39 28.61
N ASP A 516 -6.42 10.54 28.63
CA ASP A 516 -4.98 10.71 28.46
C ASP A 516 -4.35 10.98 29.84
N SER A 517 -3.63 10.00 30.37
CA SER A 517 -3.15 10.03 31.76
C SER A 517 -2.17 11.17 32.05
N ASN A 518 -1.38 11.60 31.06
CA ASN A 518 -0.38 12.66 31.20
C ASN A 518 -0.78 13.97 30.50
N SER A 519 -2.01 14.06 29.97
CA SER A 519 -2.52 15.24 29.25
C SER A 519 -1.58 15.72 28.13
N LEU A 520 -1.01 14.79 27.35
CA LEU A 520 -0.12 15.14 26.24
C LEU A 520 -0.87 15.46 24.94
N GLY A 521 -2.15 15.11 24.87
CA GLY A 521 -3.08 15.42 23.79
C GLY A 521 -4.52 15.50 24.29
N SER A 522 -5.46 15.47 23.35
CA SER A 522 -6.90 15.51 23.65
C SER A 522 -7.71 14.79 22.56
N PHE A 523 -8.90 14.33 22.90
CA PHE A 523 -9.85 13.73 21.97
C PHE A 523 -10.93 14.73 21.58
N ASN A 524 -11.34 14.74 20.31
CA ASN A 524 -12.54 15.46 19.87
C ASN A 524 -13.82 14.63 20.06
N GLU A 525 -14.97 15.21 19.75
CA GLU A 525 -16.29 14.56 19.89
C GLU A 525 -16.46 13.27 19.05
N LYS A 526 -15.61 13.07 18.03
CA LYS A 526 -15.61 11.87 17.19
C LYS A 526 -14.66 10.78 17.70
N GLY A 527 -13.90 11.04 18.77
CA GLY A 527 -12.89 10.12 19.30
C GLY A 527 -11.55 10.15 18.57
N VAL A 528 -11.25 11.23 17.83
CA VAL A 528 -9.93 11.42 17.19
C VAL A 528 -8.98 12.08 18.18
N TYR A 529 -7.86 11.42 18.48
CA TYR A 529 -6.80 11.94 19.34
C TYR A 529 -5.94 12.97 18.60
N SER A 530 -5.62 14.10 19.22
CA SER A 530 -4.71 15.11 18.69
C SER A 530 -3.62 15.43 19.71
N THR A 531 -2.36 15.35 19.28
CA THR A 531 -1.19 15.56 20.14
C THR A 531 -0.91 17.05 20.33
N GLY A 532 -0.49 17.42 21.54
CA GLY A 532 0.01 18.76 21.86
C GLY A 532 1.48 18.95 21.48
N ILE A 533 2.04 20.05 21.98
CA ILE A 533 3.45 20.43 21.76
C ILE A 533 4.43 19.83 22.79
N LYS A 534 3.93 19.18 23.84
CA LYS A 534 4.75 18.56 24.88
C LYS A 534 5.20 17.17 24.45
N ASN A 535 6.46 16.85 24.70
CA ASN A 535 7.00 15.53 24.44
C ASN A 535 6.86 14.65 25.68
N GLY A 536 6.73 13.34 25.47
CA GLY A 536 6.67 12.38 26.56
C GLY A 536 5.91 11.11 26.17
N GLU A 537 5.71 10.25 27.16
CA GLU A 537 4.91 9.04 27.07
C GLU A 537 3.61 9.24 27.85
N THR A 538 2.48 8.68 27.37
CA THR A 538 1.20 8.69 28.08
C THR A 538 0.44 7.39 27.86
N ILE A 539 -0.42 7.04 28.82
CA ILE A 539 -1.41 5.98 28.68
C ILE A 539 -2.72 6.60 28.19
N ILE A 540 -3.17 6.11 27.05
CA ILE A 540 -4.51 6.31 26.52
C ILE A 540 -5.39 5.16 27.00
N GLU A 541 -6.31 5.47 27.90
CA GLU A 541 -7.32 4.54 28.38
C GLU A 541 -8.62 4.75 27.58
N ALA A 542 -9.12 3.67 26.99
CA ALA A 542 -10.44 3.60 26.37
C ALA A 542 -11.40 2.88 27.32
N ALA A 543 -12.56 3.47 27.60
CA ALA A 543 -13.59 2.87 28.44
C ALA A 543 -14.95 2.81 27.72
N PHE A 544 -15.61 1.65 27.79
CA PHE A 544 -16.94 1.43 27.22
C PHE A 544 -17.69 0.35 28.00
N ALA A 545 -18.96 0.61 28.35
CA ALA A 545 -19.83 -0.32 29.06
C ALA A 545 -19.17 -1.02 30.27
N GLY A 546 -18.42 -0.26 31.09
CA GLY A 546 -17.74 -0.75 32.28
C GLY A 546 -16.41 -1.47 32.04
N ASN A 547 -16.01 -1.69 30.78
CA ASN A 547 -14.73 -2.27 30.41
C ASN A 547 -13.71 -1.19 30.09
N THR A 548 -12.43 -1.43 30.41
CA THR A 548 -11.32 -0.52 30.10
C THR A 548 -10.19 -1.24 29.38
N ILE A 549 -9.47 -0.52 28.53
CA ILE A 549 -8.30 -1.06 27.84
C ILE A 549 -7.30 0.07 27.50
N ASN A 550 -6.01 -0.23 27.62
CA ASN A 550 -4.95 0.76 27.47
C ASN A 550 -4.21 0.67 26.13
N SER A 551 -3.78 1.82 25.63
CA SER A 551 -2.72 1.95 24.63
C SER A 551 -1.67 2.92 25.16
N ILE A 552 -0.41 2.71 24.80
CA ILE A 552 0.67 3.62 25.17
C ILE A 552 1.03 4.48 23.97
N VAL A 553 1.04 5.79 24.17
CA VAL A 553 1.42 6.76 23.14
C VAL A 553 2.66 7.50 23.56
N VAL A 554 3.65 7.52 22.67
CA VAL A 554 4.84 8.37 22.78
C VAL A 554 4.69 9.53 21.81
N ILE A 555 4.86 10.75 22.31
CA ILE A 555 4.74 11.99 21.55
C ILE A 555 6.09 12.70 21.48
N GLY A 556 6.50 13.01 20.26
CA GLY A 556 7.73 13.75 19.98
C GLY A 556 9.00 12.91 20.17
N ASN A 557 10.11 13.61 20.39
CA ASN A 557 11.45 13.04 20.51
C ASN A 557 12.26 13.78 21.59
N GLU A 558 13.34 13.17 22.04
CA GLU A 558 14.33 13.81 22.90
C GLU A 558 15.47 14.39 22.07
N LYS A 559 15.87 15.62 22.38
CA LYS A 559 16.98 16.30 21.71
C LYS A 559 18.14 16.44 22.68
N LEU A 560 19.27 15.83 22.36
CA LEU A 560 20.53 16.02 23.05
C LEU A 560 21.37 17.05 22.30
N ILE A 561 21.74 18.14 22.98
CA ILE A 561 22.68 19.12 22.44
C ILE A 561 24.07 18.49 22.42
N LEU A 562 24.62 18.29 21.23
CA LEU A 562 25.98 17.80 21.01
C LEU A 562 26.98 18.94 21.09
N GLU A 563 26.66 20.08 20.46
CA GLU A 563 27.47 21.29 20.49
C GLU A 563 26.59 22.54 20.29
N GLY A 564 26.78 23.53 21.16
CA GLY A 564 26.07 24.83 21.11
C GLY A 564 26.95 25.97 20.59
N PHE A 565 28.22 25.72 20.26
CA PHE A 565 29.17 26.67 19.68
C PHE A 565 29.50 27.91 20.54
N GLU A 566 29.27 27.80 21.85
CA GLU A 566 29.59 28.84 22.84
C GLU A 566 31.11 29.08 23.01
N LYS A 567 31.93 28.12 22.56
CA LYS A 567 33.40 28.23 22.52
C LYS A 567 33.90 27.91 21.12
N SER A 568 35.07 28.44 20.77
CA SER A 568 35.73 28.08 19.52
C SER A 568 35.98 26.57 19.49
N ILE A 569 35.45 25.91 18.47
CA ILE A 569 35.56 24.48 18.26
C ILE A 569 35.92 24.21 16.79
N GLY A 570 37.00 23.46 16.59
CA GLY A 570 37.47 23.08 15.27
C GLY A 570 38.38 24.08 14.57
N GLN A 571 38.64 23.81 13.30
CA GLN A 571 39.46 24.60 12.38
C GLN A 571 38.84 24.61 10.98
N TYR A 572 39.08 25.70 10.24
CA TYR A 572 38.69 25.79 8.84
C TYR A 572 39.54 24.85 7.99
N LEU A 573 38.90 24.08 7.09
CA LEU A 573 39.58 23.39 6.00
C LEU A 573 38.85 23.70 4.68
N GLY A 574 39.61 23.91 3.61
CA GLY A 574 39.09 24.02 2.24
C GLY A 574 39.41 22.76 1.43
N TYR A 575 38.50 22.37 0.52
CA TYR A 575 38.79 21.39 -0.52
C TYR A 575 38.29 21.87 -1.88
N PRO A 576 39.12 21.84 -2.94
CA PRO A 576 40.56 21.60 -2.88
C PRO A 576 41.27 22.76 -2.13
N LEU A 577 42.60 22.71 -1.98
CA LEU A 577 43.36 23.65 -1.12
C LEU A 577 43.18 25.13 -1.52
N GLU A 578 42.73 25.38 -2.75
CA GLU A 578 42.42 26.69 -3.32
C GLU A 578 41.14 27.31 -2.71
N VAL A 579 40.26 26.53 -2.09
CA VAL A 579 39.03 27.03 -1.47
C VAL A 579 39.38 27.77 -0.18
N THR A 580 39.24 29.09 -0.21
CA THR A 580 39.55 29.97 0.94
C THR A 580 38.31 30.25 1.76
N GLY A 581 38.50 30.61 3.03
CA GLY A 581 37.41 30.80 3.97
C GLY A 581 37.92 30.92 5.39
N SER A 582 36.99 31.00 6.34
CA SER A 582 37.31 31.10 7.75
C SER A 582 36.22 30.49 8.62
N ILE A 583 36.60 30.10 9.85
CA ILE A 583 35.63 29.84 10.92
C ILE A 583 35.84 30.86 12.03
N GLN A 584 34.76 31.44 12.53
CA GLN A 584 34.83 32.46 13.59
C GLN A 584 33.62 32.33 14.52
N GLN A 585 33.79 32.67 15.79
CA GLN A 585 32.64 32.81 16.68
C GLN A 585 31.86 34.08 16.33
N SER A 586 30.54 33.96 16.31
CA SER A 586 29.62 35.08 16.10
C SER A 586 28.81 35.33 17.37
N LYS A 587 28.44 36.59 17.62
CA LYS A 587 27.47 36.97 18.67
C LYS A 587 26.02 36.84 18.21
N GLU A 588 25.80 36.60 16.93
CA GLU A 588 24.48 36.29 16.38
C GLU A 588 24.22 34.80 16.58
N ALA A 589 23.50 34.45 17.65
CA ALA A 589 23.18 33.07 18.01
C ALA A 589 21.67 32.81 17.88
N TYR A 590 21.30 31.59 17.53
CA TYR A 590 19.92 31.14 17.63
C TYR A 590 19.54 30.98 19.11
N LYS A 591 20.45 30.43 19.92
CA LYS A 591 20.27 30.25 21.36
C LYS A 591 21.61 30.34 22.08
N GLY A 592 21.60 30.94 23.27
CA GLY A 592 22.83 31.22 24.01
C GLY A 592 23.47 32.54 23.59
N ASN A 593 24.80 32.65 23.69
CA ASN A 593 25.53 33.89 23.44
C ASN A 593 26.36 33.85 22.14
N HIS A 594 26.73 32.67 21.65
CA HIS A 594 27.56 32.56 20.45
C HIS A 594 27.12 31.41 19.53
N SER A 595 27.39 31.59 18.24
CA SER A 595 27.30 30.55 17.21
C SER A 595 28.63 30.46 16.45
N ILE A 596 28.77 29.47 15.57
CA ILE A 596 29.94 29.37 14.68
C ILE A 596 29.58 29.87 13.28
N MET A 597 30.36 30.81 12.76
CA MET A 597 30.30 31.26 11.37
C MET A 597 31.29 30.50 10.53
N LEU A 598 30.82 30.00 9.40
CA LEU A 598 31.64 29.48 8.30
C LEU A 598 31.53 30.45 7.13
N GLU A 599 32.64 31.10 6.80
CA GLU A 599 32.79 31.89 5.58
C GLU A 599 33.54 31.06 4.54
N TYR A 600 33.11 31.15 3.28
CA TYR A 600 33.70 30.39 2.19
C TYR A 600 33.74 31.17 0.89
N ASP A 601 34.74 30.87 0.08
CA ASP A 601 34.92 31.38 -1.27
C ASP A 601 35.07 30.20 -2.23
N PHE A 602 34.01 29.93 -3.00
CA PHE A 602 34.00 28.89 -4.03
C PHE A 602 34.27 29.44 -5.44
N THR A 603 34.74 30.69 -5.56
CA THR A 603 35.09 31.32 -6.85
C THR A 603 36.49 30.95 -7.33
N THR A 604 37.29 30.31 -6.48
CA THR A 604 38.72 30.09 -6.71
C THR A 604 39.03 28.88 -7.60
N THR A 605 38.06 28.00 -7.85
CA THR A 605 38.23 26.77 -8.63
C THR A 605 36.90 26.24 -9.13
N GLU A 606 36.93 25.45 -10.21
CA GLU A 606 35.77 24.77 -10.81
C GLU A 606 35.62 23.32 -10.34
N ALA A 607 36.51 22.81 -9.47
CA ALA A 607 36.40 21.47 -8.92
C ALA A 607 35.14 21.30 -8.02
N THR A 608 34.99 20.17 -7.32
CA THR A 608 34.08 20.13 -6.16
C THR A 608 34.67 20.99 -5.04
N ARG A 609 33.93 21.99 -4.57
CA ARG A 609 34.38 22.95 -3.54
C ARG A 609 33.68 22.64 -2.24
N ALA A 610 34.42 22.52 -1.15
CA ALA A 610 33.86 22.36 0.17
C ALA A 610 34.62 23.19 1.19
N ALA A 611 33.87 23.85 2.06
CA ALA A 611 34.37 24.60 3.20
C ALA A 611 33.91 23.89 4.47
N TYR A 612 34.87 23.40 5.25
CA TYR A 612 34.61 22.57 6.41
C TYR A 612 34.86 23.32 7.71
N ILE A 613 33.94 23.14 8.65
CA ILE A 613 34.23 23.20 10.08
C ILE A 613 34.72 21.79 10.46
N ALA A 614 36.03 21.60 10.58
CA ALA A 614 36.60 20.33 11.04
C ALA A 614 36.76 20.37 12.55
N PHE A 615 36.02 19.53 13.27
CA PHE A 615 36.00 19.53 14.73
C PHE A 615 37.33 19.06 15.32
N ASN A 616 37.68 19.61 16.49
CA ASN A 616 38.90 19.22 17.22
C ASN A 616 38.78 17.78 17.75
N ASP A 617 39.91 17.20 18.15
CA ASP A 617 39.99 15.89 18.81
C ASP A 617 39.33 14.71 18.05
N GLY A 618 39.20 14.83 16.72
CA GLY A 618 38.66 13.79 15.85
C GLY A 618 37.13 13.79 15.70
N GLY A 619 36.42 14.71 16.35
CA GLY A 619 34.97 14.88 16.20
C GLY A 619 34.18 14.83 17.51
N ILE A 620 32.88 15.10 17.42
CA ILE A 620 31.96 15.05 18.56
C ILE A 620 31.36 13.64 18.65
N SER A 621 31.52 12.99 19.81
CA SER A 621 31.13 11.59 20.03
C SER A 621 29.63 11.44 20.31
N ILE A 622 29.02 10.42 19.70
CA ILE A 622 27.62 10.05 19.86
C ILE A 622 27.57 8.57 20.21
N ALA A 623 27.28 8.29 21.48
CA ALA A 623 27.38 6.94 22.04
C ALA A 623 26.27 5.99 21.58
N ASN A 624 25.03 6.49 21.53
CA ASN A 624 23.83 5.71 21.22
C ASN A 624 23.30 6.08 19.84
N LYS A 625 22.46 5.21 19.26
CA LYS A 625 21.82 5.41 17.96
C LYS A 625 20.74 6.50 18.00
N PRO A 626 20.94 7.69 17.41
CA PRO A 626 19.87 8.66 17.20
C PRO A 626 18.98 8.22 16.03
N GLU A 627 17.77 8.78 15.96
CA GLU A 627 16.96 8.74 14.73
C GLU A 627 17.58 9.61 13.64
N LYS A 628 18.02 10.81 14.02
CA LYS A 628 18.55 11.86 13.13
C LYS A 628 19.53 12.77 13.86
N LEU A 629 20.30 13.52 13.09
CA LEU A 629 21.02 14.70 13.60
C LEU A 629 20.30 15.96 13.12
N GLY A 630 20.37 17.04 13.91
CA GLY A 630 19.79 18.33 13.56
C GLY A 630 20.72 19.48 13.93
N VAL A 631 20.62 20.60 13.22
CA VAL A 631 21.38 21.83 13.52
C VAL A 631 20.57 23.05 13.09
N TRP A 632 20.69 24.16 13.81
CA TRP A 632 20.16 25.46 13.35
C TRP A 632 21.16 26.11 12.41
N ALA A 633 20.70 26.58 11.27
CA ALA A 633 21.51 27.23 10.26
C ALA A 633 20.95 28.60 9.87
N ASN A 634 21.72 29.67 10.06
CA ASN A 634 21.38 31.02 9.61
C ASN A 634 22.04 31.31 8.27
N ALA A 635 21.22 31.47 7.24
CA ALA A 635 21.67 31.89 5.93
C ALA A 635 21.48 33.41 5.76
N PHE A 636 22.55 34.12 5.40
CA PHE A 636 22.46 35.56 5.11
C PHE A 636 21.92 35.82 3.70
N GLU A 637 22.09 34.85 2.80
CA GLU A 637 21.65 34.88 1.42
C GLU A 637 21.26 33.47 0.96
N LYS A 638 20.44 33.40 -0.07
CA LYS A 638 20.11 32.13 -0.71
C LYS A 638 21.29 31.69 -1.57
N ALA A 639 21.66 30.43 -1.48
CA ALA A 639 22.74 29.84 -2.26
C ALA A 639 22.36 28.42 -2.73
N PRO A 640 22.82 28.00 -3.92
CA PRO A 640 22.52 26.68 -4.47
C PRO A 640 23.27 25.53 -3.76
N HIS A 641 24.08 25.86 -2.74
CA HIS A 641 24.99 24.92 -2.10
C HIS A 641 24.30 23.96 -1.14
N ARG A 642 24.94 22.81 -0.90
CA ARG A 642 24.47 21.79 0.04
C ARG A 642 25.10 21.99 1.40
N ILE A 643 24.37 21.67 2.46
CA ILE A 643 24.91 21.56 3.82
C ILE A 643 24.99 20.08 4.19
N ARG A 644 26.18 19.64 4.59
CA ARG A 644 26.49 18.24 4.87
C ARG A 644 27.27 18.10 6.18
N GLY A 645 27.20 16.91 6.75
CA GLY A 645 28.11 16.46 7.79
C GLY A 645 28.85 15.20 7.34
N ARG A 646 29.93 14.86 8.04
CA ARG A 646 30.57 13.55 7.89
C ARG A 646 30.71 12.90 9.25
N ILE A 647 30.32 11.64 9.31
CA ILE A 647 30.42 10.81 10.50
C ILE A 647 31.42 9.69 10.28
N MET A 648 32.15 9.31 11.33
CA MET A 648 32.99 8.11 11.38
C MET A 648 32.32 7.11 12.31
N ASP A 649 32.14 5.87 11.84
CA ASP A 649 31.55 4.82 12.66
C ASP A 649 32.57 4.12 13.57
N GLY A 650 32.10 3.25 14.47
CA GLY A 650 32.93 2.51 15.41
C GLY A 650 33.90 1.51 14.78
N LYS A 651 33.83 1.27 13.46
CA LYS A 651 34.82 0.49 12.71
C LYS A 651 35.89 1.38 12.06
N GLY A 652 35.69 2.69 12.05
CA GLY A 652 36.55 3.68 11.41
C GLY A 652 36.13 4.04 9.98
N ASP A 653 34.95 3.61 9.52
CA ASP A 653 34.45 3.94 8.19
C ASP A 653 33.77 5.31 8.18
N TYR A 654 34.02 6.11 7.15
CA TYR A 654 33.44 7.45 7.00
C TYR A 654 32.18 7.43 6.13
N HIS A 655 31.15 8.15 6.58
CA HIS A 655 29.88 8.29 5.89
C HIS A 655 29.49 9.77 5.82
N ASN A 656 29.07 10.24 4.65
CA ASN A 656 28.52 11.60 4.52
C ASN A 656 27.02 11.59 4.78
N ILE A 657 26.53 12.63 5.47
CA ILE A 657 25.12 12.84 5.76
C ILE A 657 24.70 14.21 5.24
N ASP A 658 23.47 14.33 4.76
CA ASP A 658 22.97 15.53 4.09
C ASP A 658 21.94 16.22 4.97
N PHE A 659 22.22 17.46 5.40
CA PHE A 659 21.28 18.27 6.19
C PHE A 659 20.37 19.12 5.31
N ALA A 660 20.89 19.65 4.19
CA ALA A 660 20.13 20.41 3.22
C ALA A 660 20.69 20.22 1.81
N SER A 661 19.81 20.03 0.82
CA SER A 661 20.19 19.92 -0.59
C SER A 661 20.45 21.25 -1.27
N THR A 662 19.95 22.36 -0.71
CA THR A 662 20.12 23.74 -1.20
C THR A 662 19.91 24.71 -0.03
N ILE A 663 20.50 25.90 -0.06
CA ILE A 663 20.23 26.99 0.89
C ILE A 663 19.18 27.93 0.27
N ASP A 664 17.91 27.56 0.39
CA ASP A 664 16.77 28.27 -0.24
C ASP A 664 16.08 29.31 0.68
N TRP A 665 16.65 29.55 1.86
CA TRP A 665 16.12 30.42 2.90
C TRP A 665 17.09 31.55 3.27
N THR A 666 16.58 32.51 4.03
CA THR A 666 17.37 33.53 4.74
C THR A 666 16.94 33.54 6.21
N GLY A 667 17.86 33.84 7.13
CA GLY A 667 17.65 33.74 8.57
C GLY A 667 17.81 32.31 9.10
N TRP A 668 17.45 32.10 10.37
CA TRP A 668 17.57 30.79 11.05
C TRP A 668 16.54 29.77 10.55
N LYS A 669 17.01 28.57 10.19
CA LYS A 669 16.19 27.40 9.86
C LYS A 669 16.78 26.15 10.53
N TYR A 670 15.92 25.30 11.08
CA TYR A 670 16.34 24.00 11.58
C TYR A 670 16.41 23.01 10.42
N ILE A 671 17.54 22.32 10.29
CA ILE A 671 17.79 21.33 9.24
C ILE A 671 18.20 20.00 9.87
N GLU A 672 17.81 18.89 9.26
CA GLU A 672 18.00 17.54 9.79
C GLU A 672 18.69 16.63 8.78
N ALA A 673 19.51 15.70 9.26
CA ALA A 673 20.17 14.68 8.46
C ALA A 673 19.82 13.27 8.98
N ALA A 674 19.47 12.39 8.05
CA ALA A 674 19.27 10.97 8.33
C ALA A 674 20.62 10.29 8.55
N ILE A 675 20.64 9.30 9.45
CA ILE A 675 21.83 8.50 9.74
C ILE A 675 21.80 7.23 8.87
N PRO A 676 22.91 6.85 8.21
CA PRO A 676 22.98 5.63 7.42
C PRO A 676 22.64 4.38 8.22
N THR A 677 21.94 3.43 7.60
CA THR A 677 21.60 2.14 8.22
C THR A 677 22.82 1.21 8.27
N GLY A 678 22.94 0.39 9.30
CA GLY A 678 23.99 -0.65 9.40
C GLY A 678 25.35 -0.17 9.90
N ILE A 679 25.48 1.09 10.35
CA ILE A 679 26.69 1.62 10.96
C ILE A 679 26.87 1.15 12.41
N THR A 680 28.11 1.13 12.88
CA THR A 680 28.48 0.69 14.25
C THR A 680 28.68 1.89 15.17
N TYR A 681 28.18 1.83 16.40
CA TYR A 681 28.33 2.88 17.42
C TYR A 681 29.46 2.56 18.41
N PRO A 682 30.08 3.56 19.08
CA PRO A 682 29.81 5.00 18.97
C PRO A 682 30.21 5.57 17.60
N ILE A 683 29.55 6.65 17.17
CA ILE A 683 29.96 7.41 15.98
C ILE A 683 30.55 8.76 16.38
N LEU A 684 31.39 9.33 15.52
CA LEU A 684 31.96 10.67 15.67
C LEU A 684 31.50 11.55 14.50
N ILE A 685 30.88 12.70 14.76
CA ILE A 685 30.73 13.72 13.70
C ILE A 685 32.02 14.53 13.63
N ASP A 686 32.78 14.38 12.55
CA ASP A 686 34.11 14.96 12.43
C ASP A 686 34.10 16.33 11.72
N ARG A 687 33.05 16.61 10.94
CA ARG A 687 32.88 17.91 10.27
C ARG A 687 31.44 18.24 9.94
N LEU A 688 31.16 19.54 9.91
CA LEU A 688 29.98 20.17 9.33
C LEU A 688 30.44 21.13 8.23
N TYR A 689 29.81 21.10 7.06
CA TYR A 689 30.36 21.79 5.89
C TYR A 689 29.33 22.20 4.85
N VAL A 690 29.69 23.23 4.09
CA VAL A 690 29.01 23.62 2.86
C VAL A 690 29.79 23.05 1.68
N VAL A 691 29.10 22.49 0.71
CA VAL A 691 29.71 21.93 -0.50
C VAL A 691 28.93 22.33 -1.75
N GLU A 692 29.69 22.60 -2.81
CA GLU A 692 29.18 22.81 -4.14
C GLU A 692 29.94 21.90 -5.12
N THR A 693 29.17 21.10 -5.86
CA THR A 693 29.71 20.19 -6.88
C THR A 693 29.56 20.75 -8.28
N ASN A 694 28.64 21.71 -8.49
CA ASN A 694 28.42 22.34 -9.78
C ASN A 694 29.46 23.44 -10.03
N PRO A 695 30.30 23.34 -11.07
CA PRO A 695 31.35 24.32 -11.38
C PRO A 695 30.80 25.70 -11.71
N GLN A 696 29.53 25.80 -12.13
CA GLN A 696 28.89 27.06 -12.52
C GLN A 696 28.47 27.91 -11.31
N GLN A 697 28.38 27.32 -10.12
CA GLN A 697 27.91 28.00 -8.91
C GLN A 697 29.10 28.55 -8.09
N GLN A 698 29.75 29.57 -8.65
CA GLN A 698 30.91 30.22 -8.05
C GLN A 698 30.47 31.38 -7.16
N ASN A 699 30.07 31.06 -5.94
CA ASN A 699 29.64 32.05 -4.97
C ASN A 699 30.63 32.10 -3.80
N THR A 700 30.77 33.29 -3.24
CA THR A 700 31.19 33.43 -1.85
C THR A 700 29.95 33.37 -0.98
N GLY A 701 30.12 33.03 0.28
CA GLY A 701 29.01 33.04 1.21
C GLY A 701 29.43 32.86 2.64
N LYS A 702 28.46 33.04 3.52
CA LYS A 702 28.63 32.78 4.95
C LYS A 702 27.37 32.17 5.53
N ILE A 703 27.56 31.28 6.48
CA ILE A 703 26.47 30.61 7.19
C ILE A 703 26.83 30.49 8.67
N LEU A 704 25.85 30.71 9.55
CA LEU A 704 26.02 30.42 10.97
C LEU A 704 25.42 29.06 11.27
N PHE A 705 26.09 28.28 12.12
CA PHE A 705 25.54 27.07 12.72
C PHE A 705 25.44 27.23 14.23
N ASP A 706 24.35 26.73 14.78
CA ASP A 706 24.09 26.74 16.22
C ASP A 706 23.34 25.46 16.62
N GLU A 707 23.48 25.04 17.88
CA GLU A 707 22.70 23.95 18.49
C GLU A 707 22.70 22.65 17.63
N LEU A 708 23.89 22.11 17.36
CA LEU A 708 24.04 20.79 16.77
C LEU A 708 23.54 19.73 17.77
N GLN A 709 22.61 18.89 17.34
CA GLN A 709 21.81 18.03 18.18
C GLN A 709 21.72 16.59 17.63
N ALA A 710 21.65 15.62 18.55
CA ALA A 710 21.19 14.27 18.27
C ALA A 710 19.72 14.12 18.72
N ILE A 711 18.89 13.55 17.84
CA ILE A 711 17.45 13.35 18.09
C ILE A 711 17.20 11.87 18.37
N TYR A 712 16.64 11.54 19.54
CA TYR A 712 16.37 10.18 19.99
C TYR A 712 14.87 9.91 20.13
N SER A 713 14.46 8.68 19.81
CA SER A 713 13.13 8.19 20.14
C SER A 713 12.97 8.09 21.66
N ILE A 714 11.87 8.59 22.20
CA ILE A 714 11.50 8.33 23.59
C ILE A 714 11.14 6.83 23.72
N PRO A 715 11.78 6.04 24.60
CA PRO A 715 11.45 4.63 24.74
C PRO A 715 10.02 4.44 25.28
N PHE A 716 9.41 3.28 24.99
CA PHE A 716 8.19 2.89 25.71
C PHE A 716 8.60 2.36 27.08
N THR A 717 8.31 3.08 28.15
CA THR A 717 8.66 2.73 29.53
C THR A 717 7.45 2.27 30.33
N MET A 718 6.23 2.55 29.87
CA MET A 718 5.00 2.23 30.58
C MET A 718 4.38 0.89 30.16
N THR A 719 5.08 0.01 29.42
CA THR A 719 4.51 -1.21 28.80
C THR A 719 3.88 -2.19 29.78
N ASP A 720 4.28 -2.15 31.05
CA ASP A 720 3.70 -2.99 32.10
C ASP A 720 2.23 -2.64 32.40
N SER A 721 1.74 -1.49 31.94
CA SER A 721 0.32 -1.08 32.03
C SER A 721 -0.57 -1.67 30.93
N LEU A 722 0.00 -2.46 30.00
CA LEU A 722 -0.73 -3.14 28.94
C LEU A 722 -1.24 -4.51 29.40
N GLU A 723 -2.46 -4.55 29.92
CA GLU A 723 -3.14 -5.82 30.23
C GLU A 723 -3.81 -6.43 28.99
N TYR A 724 -3.71 -7.76 28.84
CA TYR A 724 -4.37 -8.49 27.76
C TYR A 724 -5.64 -9.14 28.30
N PRO A 725 -6.84 -8.61 28.01
CA PRO A 725 -8.06 -9.27 28.38
C PRO A 725 -8.13 -10.63 27.68
N SER A 726 -8.57 -11.65 28.43
CA SER A 726 -8.76 -13.01 27.92
C SER A 726 -10.18 -13.45 28.21
N ILE A 727 -10.77 -14.17 27.27
CA ILE A 727 -12.06 -14.83 27.50
C ILE A 727 -11.80 -16.07 28.36
N VAL A 728 -12.55 -16.19 29.46
CA VAL A 728 -12.62 -17.45 30.20
C VAL A 728 -13.59 -18.35 29.43
N ASP A 729 -13.06 -19.37 28.77
CA ASP A 729 -13.86 -20.30 27.99
C ASP A 729 -14.72 -21.16 28.92
N SER A 730 -16.04 -21.10 28.77
CA SER A 730 -16.99 -21.78 29.66
C SER A 730 -16.90 -23.31 29.61
N ILE A 731 -16.26 -23.86 28.57
CA ILE A 731 -16.05 -25.30 28.42
C ILE A 731 -14.70 -25.78 28.94
N GLU A 732 -13.83 -24.86 29.39
CA GLU A 732 -12.60 -25.22 30.12
C GLU A 732 -12.94 -25.58 31.57
N ARG A 733 -13.45 -26.79 31.78
CA ARG A 733 -13.92 -27.26 33.10
C ARG A 733 -13.91 -28.79 33.21
N GLU A 734 -14.04 -29.27 34.44
CA GLU A 734 -14.32 -30.68 34.68
C GLU A 734 -15.68 -31.07 34.07
N PRO A 735 -15.76 -32.22 33.37
CA PRO A 735 -17.01 -32.71 32.82
C PRO A 735 -17.96 -33.13 33.95
N GLU A 736 -19.24 -32.82 33.79
CA GLU A 736 -20.28 -33.31 34.70
C GLU A 736 -20.54 -34.80 34.50
N GLU A 737 -20.41 -35.27 33.26
CA GLU A 737 -20.57 -36.67 32.87
C GLU A 737 -19.35 -37.20 32.09
N ALA A 738 -18.94 -38.43 32.39
CA ALA A 738 -17.86 -39.09 31.67
C ALA A 738 -18.32 -39.50 30.26
N GLY A 739 -17.70 -38.90 29.25
CA GLY A 739 -17.94 -39.20 27.84
C GLY A 739 -16.76 -39.92 27.20
N VAL A 740 -16.64 -39.78 25.88
CA VAL A 740 -15.43 -40.20 25.17
C VAL A 740 -14.30 -39.23 25.46
N LYS A 741 -13.22 -39.75 26.03
CA LYS A 741 -12.03 -38.97 26.40
C LYS A 741 -10.94 -39.08 25.35
N LEU A 742 -10.50 -37.94 24.85
CA LEU A 742 -9.35 -37.81 23.94
C LEU A 742 -8.20 -37.15 24.70
N LEU A 743 -6.99 -37.71 24.58
CA LEU A 743 -5.77 -37.07 25.04
C LEU A 743 -5.13 -36.33 23.87
N ILE A 744 -4.84 -35.04 24.03
CA ILE A 744 -4.22 -34.21 23.00
C ILE A 744 -2.89 -33.68 23.53
N HIS A 745 -1.81 -33.90 22.79
CA HIS A 745 -0.44 -33.62 23.25
C HIS A 745 0.50 -33.26 22.09
N PRO A 746 1.53 -32.39 22.26
CA PRO A 746 2.35 -31.96 21.14
C PRO A 746 3.22 -33.08 20.52
N GLY A 747 3.46 -34.16 21.26
CA GLY A 747 4.31 -35.27 20.82
C GLY A 747 5.79 -34.89 20.77
N HIS A 748 6.56 -35.51 19.87
CA HIS A 748 8.01 -35.37 19.79
C HIS A 748 8.51 -35.18 18.34
N GLN A 749 9.46 -34.25 18.13
CA GLN A 749 10.13 -33.99 16.84
C GLN A 749 11.65 -33.79 17.00
N TYR A 750 12.48 -34.85 17.14
CA TYR A 750 13.94 -34.73 16.94
C TYR A 750 14.59 -35.95 16.26
N SER A 751 15.75 -35.68 15.66
CA SER A 751 16.63 -36.64 14.96
C SER A 751 17.26 -37.69 15.87
N LYS A 752 17.32 -37.46 17.19
CA LYS A 752 17.78 -38.42 18.22
C LYS A 752 16.84 -38.41 19.43
N GLU A 753 16.54 -39.60 19.96
CA GLU A 753 15.70 -39.78 21.16
C GLU A 753 16.56 -39.79 22.43
N THR A 754 16.18 -39.03 23.45
CA THR A 754 16.80 -39.03 24.79
C THR A 754 16.03 -39.93 25.77
N LEU A 755 16.63 -40.23 26.93
CA LEU A 755 15.95 -41.00 27.98
C LEU A 755 14.70 -40.28 28.51
N LEU A 756 14.75 -38.95 28.64
CA LEU A 756 13.61 -38.16 29.08
C LEU A 756 12.45 -38.25 28.09
N ASP A 757 12.74 -38.17 26.78
CA ASP A 757 11.73 -38.35 25.73
C ASP A 757 11.04 -39.72 25.84
N ARG A 758 11.82 -40.78 26.10
CA ARG A 758 11.28 -42.13 26.26
C ARG A 758 10.40 -42.25 27.50
N ILE A 759 10.79 -41.63 28.62
CA ILE A 759 9.98 -41.62 29.86
C ILE A 759 8.65 -40.91 29.62
N VAL A 760 8.68 -39.73 28.99
CA VAL A 760 7.50 -38.93 28.67
C VAL A 760 6.57 -39.70 27.72
N ASN A 761 7.09 -40.22 26.61
CA ASN A 761 6.29 -40.98 25.63
C ASN A 761 5.67 -42.24 26.24
N ASN A 762 6.40 -42.96 27.11
CA ASN A 762 5.87 -44.12 27.82
C ASN A 762 4.77 -43.73 28.82
N ARG A 763 4.94 -42.59 29.51
CA ARG A 763 3.94 -42.08 30.45
C ARG A 763 2.64 -41.73 29.71
N ILE A 764 2.75 -41.04 28.58
CA ILE A 764 1.59 -40.71 27.72
C ILE A 764 0.88 -41.98 27.27
N ALA A 765 1.59 -42.96 26.71
CA ALA A 765 0.99 -44.22 26.26
C ALA A 765 0.28 -44.97 27.40
N SER A 766 0.87 -44.99 28.60
CA SER A 766 0.26 -45.59 29.78
C SER A 766 -0.99 -44.85 30.25
N ILE A 767 -1.03 -43.53 30.15
CA ILE A 767 -2.21 -42.72 30.49
C ILE A 767 -3.32 -42.99 29.47
N VAL A 768 -3.00 -42.96 28.18
CA VAL A 768 -3.96 -43.25 27.10
C VAL A 768 -4.57 -44.63 27.28
N GLU A 769 -3.75 -45.67 27.51
CA GLU A 769 -4.25 -47.05 27.69
C GLU A 769 -5.27 -47.17 28.81
N LYS A 770 -5.04 -46.45 29.91
CA LYS A 770 -5.81 -46.58 31.13
C LYS A 770 -7.12 -45.80 31.09
N ASP A 771 -7.06 -44.54 30.63
CA ASP A 771 -8.10 -43.56 30.91
C ASP A 771 -8.71 -42.91 29.63
N TYR A 772 -8.21 -43.22 28.41
CA TYR A 772 -8.63 -42.54 27.16
C TYR A 772 -8.96 -43.51 26.01
N SER A 773 -9.78 -43.04 25.07
CA SER A 773 -10.13 -43.79 23.85
C SER A 773 -9.11 -43.59 22.73
N TYR A 774 -8.57 -42.37 22.61
CA TYR A 774 -7.64 -41.96 21.56
C TYR A 774 -6.56 -41.02 22.11
N GLY A 775 -5.36 -41.09 21.52
CA GLY A 775 -4.33 -40.06 21.68
C GLY A 775 -4.11 -39.31 20.36
N ILE A 776 -4.24 -37.98 20.37
CA ILE A 776 -4.06 -37.10 19.21
C ILE A 776 -2.79 -36.26 19.40
N PHE A 777 -1.96 -36.17 18.36
CA PHE A 777 -0.69 -35.46 18.43
C PHE A 777 -0.53 -34.46 17.30
N THR A 778 -0.01 -33.26 17.60
CA THR A 778 0.41 -32.28 16.57
C THR A 778 1.78 -32.60 15.98
N GLY A 779 2.53 -33.51 16.60
CA GLY A 779 3.81 -34.03 16.14
C GLY A 779 3.86 -35.57 16.13
N GLY A 780 5.05 -36.14 15.97
CA GLY A 780 5.23 -37.60 15.92
C GLY A 780 5.25 -38.27 17.31
N ILE A 781 5.05 -39.59 17.34
CA ILE A 781 5.30 -40.44 18.51
C ILE A 781 6.13 -41.68 18.11
N LYS A 782 7.21 -41.99 18.85
CA LYS A 782 8.17 -43.06 18.52
C LYS A 782 7.73 -44.45 19.01
N GLY A 783 8.36 -45.48 18.43
CA GLY A 783 7.87 -46.87 18.39
C GLY A 783 7.63 -47.58 19.72
N ASP A 784 8.42 -47.35 20.77
CA ASP A 784 8.25 -48.02 22.07
C ASP A 784 6.95 -47.62 22.78
N ALA A 785 6.41 -46.44 22.48
CA ALA A 785 5.12 -45.99 23.03
C ALA A 785 3.94 -46.61 22.27
N LYS A 786 4.07 -46.80 20.95
CA LYS A 786 3.04 -47.43 20.10
C LYS A 786 2.81 -48.91 20.44
N THR A 787 3.81 -49.59 21.00
CA THR A 787 3.68 -51.00 21.43
C THR A 787 3.14 -51.15 22.86
N LYS A 788 3.00 -50.05 23.61
CA LYS A 788 2.55 -50.04 25.02
C LYS A 788 1.08 -49.72 25.23
N THR A 789 0.37 -49.38 24.16
CA THR A 789 -1.06 -49.16 24.22
C THR A 789 -1.76 -49.93 23.10
N SER A 790 -2.92 -50.50 23.42
CA SER A 790 -3.87 -51.08 22.48
C SER A 790 -4.78 -50.01 21.86
N LYS A 791 -4.79 -48.79 22.41
CA LYS A 791 -5.58 -47.65 21.94
C LYS A 791 -4.96 -47.00 20.70
N THR A 792 -5.79 -46.28 19.96
CA THR A 792 -5.37 -45.63 18.71
C THR A 792 -4.63 -44.32 19.01
N LEU A 793 -3.42 -44.19 18.45
CA LEU A 793 -2.61 -42.97 18.51
C LEU A 793 -2.54 -42.33 17.12
N LEU A 794 -3.10 -41.14 16.98
CA LEU A 794 -3.23 -40.39 15.74
C LEU A 794 -2.15 -39.31 15.65
N THR A 795 -1.35 -39.36 14.60
CA THR A 795 -0.23 -38.44 14.37
C THR A 795 -0.32 -37.80 12.98
N PRO A 796 0.34 -36.65 12.77
CA PRO A 796 0.55 -36.12 11.43
C PRO A 796 1.50 -37.06 10.68
N ASN A 797 1.06 -37.70 9.61
CA ASN A 797 1.84 -38.70 8.87
C ASN A 797 2.64 -38.07 7.71
N GLY A 798 3.05 -36.79 7.85
CA GLY A 798 3.66 -36.03 6.76
C GLY A 798 2.71 -35.79 5.58
N SER A 799 1.40 -35.92 5.80
CA SER A 799 0.33 -35.71 4.83
C SER A 799 -0.94 -35.26 5.56
N TYR A 800 -1.95 -34.81 4.81
CA TYR A 800 -3.25 -34.40 5.33
C TYR A 800 -4.28 -35.53 5.19
N TYR A 801 -5.16 -35.69 6.19
CA TYR A 801 -6.24 -36.67 6.18
C TYR A 801 -7.29 -36.35 7.23
N SER A 802 -8.48 -36.93 7.09
CA SER A 802 -9.56 -36.84 8.08
C SER A 802 -9.84 -38.19 8.74
N MET A 803 -10.36 -38.14 9.96
CA MET A 803 -10.89 -39.31 10.66
C MET A 803 -12.13 -38.89 11.44
N ALA A 804 -13.28 -39.46 11.07
CA ALA A 804 -14.46 -39.39 11.90
C ALA A 804 -14.29 -40.34 13.09
N MET A 805 -14.57 -39.85 14.30
CA MET A 805 -14.58 -40.65 15.52
C MET A 805 -15.66 -40.11 16.45
N GLU A 806 -16.58 -40.99 16.85
CA GLU A 806 -17.75 -40.62 17.65
C GLU A 806 -18.53 -39.49 16.96
N LYS A 807 -18.73 -38.34 17.65
CA LYS A 807 -19.37 -37.12 17.14
C LYS A 807 -18.38 -36.06 16.65
N SER A 808 -17.14 -36.45 16.37
CA SER A 808 -16.05 -35.55 16.01
C SER A 808 -15.42 -35.89 14.67
N LEU A 809 -15.12 -34.88 13.88
CA LEU A 809 -14.26 -34.98 12.71
C LEU A 809 -12.88 -34.41 13.04
N VAL A 810 -11.85 -35.26 13.02
CA VAL A 810 -10.46 -34.83 13.20
C VAL A 810 -9.81 -34.60 11.84
N LEU A 811 -9.25 -33.41 11.62
CA LEU A 811 -8.59 -32.98 10.39
C LEU A 811 -7.11 -32.75 10.65
N PHE A 812 -6.25 -33.66 10.17
CA PHE A 812 -4.81 -33.47 10.21
C PHE A 812 -4.38 -32.68 8.98
N MET A 813 -3.68 -31.58 9.20
CA MET A 813 -3.24 -30.64 8.17
C MET A 813 -1.78 -30.24 8.41
N ASP A 814 -1.11 -29.75 7.36
CA ASP A 814 0.28 -29.33 7.43
C ASP A 814 0.45 -27.88 6.95
N ASN A 815 0.87 -27.03 7.89
CA ASN A 815 1.23 -25.62 7.68
C ASN A 815 2.72 -25.35 7.91
N SER A 816 3.57 -26.38 7.84
CA SER A 816 4.98 -26.27 8.22
C SER A 816 5.78 -25.30 7.34
N ASN A 817 5.39 -25.11 6.08
CA ASN A 817 6.10 -24.28 5.10
C ASN A 817 5.37 -22.96 4.81
N GLY A 818 4.94 -22.23 5.83
CA GLY A 818 4.46 -20.85 5.62
C GLY A 818 2.96 -20.73 5.34
N GLY A 819 2.17 -21.79 5.55
CA GLY A 819 0.73 -21.87 5.25
C GLY A 819 0.34 -23.21 4.60
N LEU A 820 -0.94 -23.41 4.33
CA LEU A 820 -1.44 -24.65 3.71
C LEU A 820 -1.05 -24.74 2.24
N ARG A 821 -1.25 -23.66 1.47
CA ARG A 821 -0.95 -23.57 0.03
C ARG A 821 0.52 -23.79 -0.26
N GLN A 822 1.40 -23.13 0.51
CA GLN A 822 2.84 -23.24 0.31
C GLN A 822 3.37 -24.63 0.68
N THR A 823 2.72 -25.32 1.64
CA THR A 823 3.07 -26.69 2.02
C THR A 823 2.55 -27.70 1.00
N ASN A 824 1.25 -27.66 0.71
CA ASN A 824 0.58 -28.43 -0.33
C ASN A 824 -0.80 -27.82 -0.61
N TYR A 825 -0.99 -27.24 -1.81
CA TYR A 825 -2.26 -26.60 -2.19
C TYR A 825 -3.47 -27.55 -2.19
N ASP A 826 -3.28 -28.85 -2.46
CA ASP A 826 -4.41 -29.80 -2.55
C ASP A 826 -5.14 -29.98 -1.20
N GLN A 827 -4.51 -29.56 -0.10
CA GLN A 827 -5.15 -29.44 1.23
C GLN A 827 -6.37 -28.54 1.22
N TRP A 828 -6.36 -27.47 0.41
CA TRP A 828 -7.42 -26.46 0.44
C TRP A 828 -8.76 -26.97 -0.11
N PRO A 829 -8.83 -27.50 -1.36
CA PRO A 829 -10.06 -28.10 -1.87
C PRO A 829 -10.56 -29.25 -0.99
N TRP A 830 -9.65 -30.07 -0.46
CA TRP A 830 -9.99 -31.15 0.46
C TRP A 830 -10.60 -30.61 1.76
N PHE A 831 -9.95 -29.65 2.41
CA PHE A 831 -10.39 -29.06 3.67
C PHE A 831 -11.79 -28.47 3.56
N LEU A 832 -12.04 -27.63 2.54
CA LEU A 832 -13.36 -27.04 2.34
C LEU A 832 -14.43 -28.09 2.05
N LYS A 833 -14.08 -29.18 1.36
CA LYS A 833 -14.99 -30.31 1.13
C LYS A 833 -15.35 -31.00 2.45
N GLU A 834 -14.38 -31.31 3.29
CA GLU A 834 -14.61 -31.92 4.61
C GLU A 834 -15.51 -31.03 5.49
N LEU A 835 -15.26 -29.71 5.52
CA LEU A 835 -16.10 -28.78 6.29
C LEU A 835 -17.54 -28.71 5.77
N LYS A 836 -17.74 -28.80 4.45
CA LYS A 836 -19.06 -28.75 3.83
C LYS A 836 -19.86 -30.04 4.00
N GLU A 837 -19.19 -31.19 3.95
CA GLU A 837 -19.84 -32.51 3.98
C GLU A 837 -19.99 -33.09 5.39
N THR A 838 -19.28 -32.55 6.38
CA THR A 838 -19.29 -33.10 7.75
C THR A 838 -20.65 -32.98 8.44
N LYS A 839 -21.09 -34.12 8.98
CA LYS A 839 -22.28 -34.20 9.85
C LYS A 839 -21.93 -34.16 11.33
N GLU A 840 -20.64 -34.22 11.66
CA GLU A 840 -20.15 -34.27 13.03
C GLU A 840 -20.39 -32.95 13.75
N GLU A 841 -20.72 -33.01 15.04
CA GLU A 841 -21.02 -31.84 15.87
C GLU A 841 -19.74 -31.07 16.23
N ASN A 842 -18.60 -31.78 16.29
CA ASN A 842 -17.31 -31.24 16.68
C ASN A 842 -16.27 -31.40 15.57
N ILE A 843 -15.47 -30.36 15.35
CA ILE A 843 -14.42 -30.33 14.34
C ILE A 843 -13.11 -30.00 15.02
N ILE A 844 -12.16 -30.91 14.91
CA ILE A 844 -10.86 -30.84 15.55
C ILE A 844 -9.80 -30.74 14.46
N VAL A 845 -9.28 -29.55 14.22
CA VAL A 845 -8.16 -29.32 13.31
C VAL A 845 -6.85 -29.47 14.07
N VAL A 846 -5.93 -30.25 13.53
CA VAL A 846 -4.62 -30.51 14.12
C VAL A 846 -3.54 -29.98 13.18
N LEU A 847 -2.77 -29.00 13.65
CA LEU A 847 -1.69 -28.34 12.91
C LEU A 847 -0.33 -28.54 13.59
N PRO A 848 0.76 -28.75 12.84
CA PRO A 848 2.09 -28.85 13.44
C PRO A 848 2.57 -27.54 14.07
N LYS A 849 2.13 -26.38 13.56
CA LYS A 849 2.48 -25.04 14.07
C LYS A 849 1.24 -24.18 14.30
N ALA A 850 1.28 -23.26 15.25
CA ALA A 850 0.21 -22.29 15.46
C ALA A 850 -0.06 -21.45 14.19
N ALA A 851 -1.32 -21.23 13.84
CA ALA A 851 -1.72 -20.59 12.58
C ALA A 851 -1.23 -19.13 12.49
N ASP A 852 -1.40 -18.37 13.58
CA ASP A 852 -0.96 -16.97 13.72
C ASP A 852 0.56 -16.78 13.61
N LYS A 853 1.35 -17.84 13.83
CA LYS A 853 2.82 -17.82 13.74
C LYS A 853 3.38 -18.42 12.43
N SER A 854 2.60 -19.23 11.72
CA SER A 854 3.10 -20.04 10.60
C SER A 854 2.64 -19.56 9.24
N PHE A 855 1.45 -18.99 9.11
CA PHE A 855 0.96 -18.48 7.84
C PHE A 855 1.69 -17.18 7.51
N THR A 856 2.47 -17.21 6.43
CA THR A 856 3.23 -16.04 5.96
C THR A 856 2.38 -15.09 5.13
N ASP A 857 1.30 -15.59 4.54
CA ASP A 857 0.30 -14.85 3.77
C ASP A 857 -0.91 -14.53 4.66
N PRO A 858 -1.14 -13.25 5.00
CA PRO A 858 -2.20 -12.87 5.93
C PRO A 858 -3.61 -13.06 5.35
N LEU A 859 -3.79 -13.03 4.03
CA LEU A 859 -5.10 -13.32 3.42
C LEU A 859 -5.38 -14.82 3.40
N GLU A 860 -4.35 -15.66 3.23
CA GLU A 860 -4.51 -17.10 3.41
C GLU A 860 -4.88 -17.46 4.85
N LEU A 861 -4.24 -16.84 5.85
CA LEU A 861 -4.62 -17.00 7.27
C LEU A 861 -6.07 -16.57 7.49
N LYS A 862 -6.46 -15.40 6.97
CA LYS A 862 -7.84 -14.90 7.07
C LYS A 862 -8.84 -15.88 6.46
N LEU A 863 -8.54 -16.46 5.29
CA LEU A 863 -9.38 -17.46 4.65
C LEU A 863 -9.53 -18.73 5.51
N PHE A 864 -8.44 -19.18 6.13
CA PHE A 864 -8.45 -20.36 7.00
C PHE A 864 -9.31 -20.12 8.24
N MET A 865 -9.10 -18.99 8.92
CA MET A 865 -9.88 -18.61 10.09
C MET A 865 -11.36 -18.43 9.73
N LYS A 866 -11.66 -17.70 8.65
CA LYS A 866 -13.04 -17.50 8.17
C LYS A 866 -13.75 -18.82 7.89
N SER A 867 -13.08 -19.78 7.23
CA SER A 867 -13.69 -21.07 6.92
C SER A 867 -14.12 -21.85 8.17
N LEU A 868 -13.39 -21.69 9.27
CA LEU A 868 -13.72 -22.29 10.57
C LEU A 868 -14.77 -21.49 11.33
N THR A 869 -14.71 -20.16 11.27
CA THR A 869 -15.73 -19.26 11.85
C THR A 869 -17.10 -19.49 11.21
N ASP A 870 -17.18 -19.55 9.87
CA ASP A 870 -18.42 -19.83 9.15
C ASP A 870 -19.04 -21.17 9.61
N LEU A 871 -18.20 -22.16 9.95
CA LEU A 871 -18.67 -23.44 10.48
C LEU A 871 -19.12 -23.33 11.94
N ALA A 872 -18.39 -22.60 12.78
CA ALA A 872 -18.75 -22.35 14.18
C ALA A 872 -20.09 -21.61 14.30
N GLU A 873 -20.37 -20.67 13.39
CA GLU A 873 -21.65 -19.95 13.31
C GLU A 873 -22.86 -20.87 13.05
N THR A 874 -22.65 -22.09 12.54
CA THR A 874 -23.70 -23.11 12.43
C THR A 874 -24.03 -23.82 13.75
N GLY A 875 -23.34 -23.45 14.84
CA GLY A 875 -23.50 -24.05 16.17
C GLY A 875 -22.57 -25.23 16.47
N LYS A 876 -21.60 -25.52 15.59
CA LYS A 876 -20.64 -26.62 15.76
C LYS A 876 -19.49 -26.23 16.68
N GLY A 877 -18.97 -27.21 17.44
CA GLY A 877 -17.78 -27.02 18.28
C GLY A 877 -16.50 -27.10 17.44
N VAL A 878 -15.76 -26.00 17.29
CA VAL A 878 -14.55 -25.96 16.45
C VAL A 878 -13.30 -25.71 17.28
N PHE A 879 -12.33 -26.62 17.16
CA PHE A 879 -11.07 -26.63 17.91
C PHE A 879 -9.89 -26.72 16.94
N VAL A 880 -8.86 -25.90 17.15
CA VAL A 880 -7.60 -25.90 16.40
C VAL A 880 -6.46 -26.15 17.37
N PHE A 881 -5.94 -27.37 17.37
CA PHE A 881 -4.80 -27.74 18.19
C PHE A 881 -3.50 -27.57 17.42
N SER A 882 -2.51 -26.94 18.07
CA SER A 882 -1.20 -26.72 17.46
C SER A 882 -0.05 -26.77 18.45
N SER A 883 1.17 -27.04 17.96
CA SER A 883 2.37 -26.95 18.81
C SER A 883 2.75 -25.48 19.06
N GLY A 884 3.24 -25.19 20.26
CA GLY A 884 3.68 -23.83 20.63
C GLY A 884 4.72 -23.82 21.73
N GLU A 885 4.89 -22.68 22.43
CA GLU A 885 5.89 -22.55 23.50
C GLU A 885 5.31 -22.85 24.89
N LYS A 886 4.03 -22.53 25.07
CA LYS A 886 3.27 -22.75 26.29
C LYS A 886 1.87 -23.23 25.93
N ILE A 887 1.16 -23.79 26.90
CA ILE A 887 -0.27 -24.02 26.74
C ILE A 887 -1.00 -22.68 26.84
N GLU A 888 -1.83 -22.41 25.84
CA GLU A 888 -2.61 -21.18 25.74
C GLU A 888 -3.85 -21.45 24.88
N THR A 889 -5.01 -21.00 25.33
CA THR A 889 -6.25 -21.03 24.54
C THR A 889 -6.64 -19.61 24.15
N LYS A 890 -6.99 -19.43 22.88
CA LYS A 890 -7.61 -18.21 22.36
C LYS A 890 -8.96 -18.57 21.72
N LEU A 891 -10.03 -17.96 22.22
CA LEU A 891 -11.35 -18.05 21.60
C LEU A 891 -11.54 -16.85 20.66
N ILE A 892 -11.61 -17.10 19.36
CA ILE A 892 -11.71 -16.07 18.32
C ILE A 892 -12.86 -16.44 17.40
N ASP A 893 -13.86 -15.57 17.30
CA ASP A 893 -15.03 -15.73 16.42
C ASP A 893 -15.62 -17.17 16.45
N GLY A 894 -15.87 -17.69 17.65
CA GLY A 894 -16.44 -19.03 17.88
C GLY A 894 -15.46 -20.20 17.81
N VAL A 895 -14.20 -19.98 17.42
CA VAL A 895 -13.19 -21.03 17.22
C VAL A 895 -12.14 -21.02 18.33
N ARG A 896 -11.84 -22.20 18.88
CA ARG A 896 -10.85 -22.38 19.96
C ARG A 896 -9.48 -22.74 19.39
N TYR A 897 -8.55 -21.79 19.40
CA TYR A 897 -7.16 -22.01 19.03
C TYR A 897 -6.36 -22.37 20.28
N ILE A 898 -5.98 -23.64 20.41
CA ILE A 898 -5.32 -24.20 21.59
C ILE A 898 -3.88 -24.58 21.23
N SER A 899 -2.93 -23.85 21.80
CA SER A 899 -1.50 -24.17 21.75
C SER A 899 -1.19 -25.23 22.81
N LEU A 900 -0.49 -26.31 22.45
CA LEU A 900 -0.21 -27.47 23.31
C LEU A 900 1.16 -27.42 24.02
N GLY A 901 1.86 -26.28 23.99
CA GLY A 901 3.20 -26.15 24.56
C GLY A 901 4.32 -26.84 23.76
N THR A 902 5.54 -26.84 24.32
CA THR A 902 6.74 -27.27 23.58
C THR A 902 6.76 -28.78 23.32
N ASN A 903 7.22 -29.16 22.14
CA ASN A 903 7.62 -30.54 21.82
C ASN A 903 9.10 -30.84 22.18
N THR A 904 9.82 -29.90 22.82
CA THR A 904 11.13 -30.09 23.47
C THR A 904 10.94 -30.48 24.95
N PHE A 905 11.52 -31.60 25.38
CA PHE A 905 11.64 -31.94 26.79
C PHE A 905 13.06 -31.62 27.27
N THR A 906 13.19 -30.87 28.37
CA THR A 906 14.48 -30.46 28.93
C THR A 906 14.53 -30.76 30.42
N THR A 907 15.72 -30.98 30.96
CA THR A 907 15.92 -31.16 32.41
C THR A 907 15.83 -29.84 33.19
N GLU A 908 15.77 -28.71 32.49
CA GLU A 908 15.63 -27.37 33.09
C GLU A 908 14.18 -27.07 33.50
N LYS A 909 13.21 -27.79 32.94
CA LYS A 909 11.78 -27.70 33.27
C LYS A 909 11.42 -28.65 34.42
N GLN A 910 10.50 -28.26 35.30
CA GLN A 910 9.93 -29.10 36.36
C GLN A 910 8.89 -30.06 35.76
N PRO A 911 9.16 -31.39 35.69
CA PRO A 911 8.30 -32.31 34.96
C PRO A 911 6.84 -32.37 35.44
N THR A 912 6.60 -32.17 36.73
CA THR A 912 5.26 -32.20 37.35
C THR A 912 4.44 -30.94 37.12
N LYS A 913 5.06 -29.85 36.66
CA LYS A 913 4.38 -28.57 36.39
C LYS A 913 4.37 -28.22 34.91
N ASP A 914 5.46 -28.50 34.22
CA ASP A 914 5.71 -27.99 32.87
C ASP A 914 5.33 -28.99 31.77
N TYR A 915 5.13 -30.27 32.12
CA TYR A 915 4.62 -31.28 31.20
C TYR A 915 3.16 -31.55 31.47
N THR A 916 2.35 -31.15 30.51
CA THR A 916 0.89 -31.16 30.56
C THR A 916 0.33 -31.69 29.26
N TYR A 917 -0.94 -32.07 29.27
CA TYR A 917 -1.69 -32.48 28.10
C TYR A 917 -3.13 -31.96 28.22
N ILE A 918 -3.87 -31.98 27.11
CA ILE A 918 -5.29 -31.64 27.11
C ILE A 918 -6.12 -32.93 27.15
N GLU A 919 -7.03 -33.03 28.11
CA GLU A 919 -8.16 -33.98 28.07
C GLU A 919 -9.33 -33.27 27.40
N LEU A 920 -9.86 -33.82 26.30
CA LEU A 920 -11.13 -33.42 25.71
C LEU A 920 -12.16 -34.51 26.03
N ASN A 921 -13.28 -34.15 26.66
CA ASN A 921 -14.37 -35.07 27.01
C ASN A 921 -15.60 -34.71 26.19
N ILE A 922 -16.13 -35.68 25.44
CA ILE A 922 -17.25 -35.49 24.51
C ILE A 922 -18.41 -36.39 24.93
N THR A 923 -19.58 -35.81 25.23
CA THR A 923 -20.83 -36.52 25.54
C THR A 923 -21.89 -36.24 24.46
N ASP A 924 -23.10 -36.74 24.65
CA ASP A 924 -24.21 -36.44 23.74
C ASP A 924 -24.69 -34.99 23.82
N GLU A 925 -24.50 -34.33 24.96
CA GLU A 925 -25.05 -33.00 25.26
C GLU A 925 -23.98 -31.92 25.48
N ASP A 926 -22.70 -32.30 25.69
CA ASP A 926 -21.66 -31.39 26.15
C ASP A 926 -20.25 -31.78 25.65
N VAL A 927 -19.38 -30.77 25.52
CA VAL A 927 -17.95 -30.95 25.22
C VAL A 927 -17.15 -30.06 26.14
N THR A 928 -16.24 -30.65 26.91
CA THR A 928 -15.35 -29.92 27.81
C THR A 928 -13.89 -30.27 27.58
N TYR A 929 -12.98 -29.36 27.91
CA TYR A 929 -11.56 -29.64 27.92
C TYR A 929 -10.88 -29.21 29.21
N GLN A 930 -9.76 -29.86 29.52
CA GLN A 930 -8.94 -29.56 30.69
C GLN A 930 -7.46 -29.67 30.41
N ILE A 931 -6.67 -28.84 31.06
CA ILE A 931 -5.21 -28.94 31.10
C ILE A 931 -4.82 -29.82 32.29
N LYS A 932 -4.24 -30.99 32.04
CA LYS A 932 -3.85 -31.95 33.08
C LYS A 932 -2.32 -32.12 33.16
N PRO A 933 -1.75 -32.27 34.37
CA PRO A 933 -0.33 -32.60 34.52
C PRO A 933 -0.06 -34.02 34.01
N LEU A 934 1.11 -34.19 33.38
CA LEU A 934 1.53 -35.49 32.85
C LEU A 934 2.09 -36.42 33.94
N PHE A 935 2.69 -35.86 34.99
CA PHE A 935 3.38 -36.58 36.07
C PHE A 935 2.69 -36.45 37.41
#